data_AF-A0A952WPS5-F1
#
_entry.id   AF-A0A952WPS5-F1
#
_cell.length_a   1.000
_cell.length_b   1.000
_cell.length_c   1.000
_cell.angle_alpha   90.00
_cell.angle_beta   90.00
_cell.angle_gamma   90.00
#
_symmetry.space_group_name_H-M   'P 1'
#
loop_
_entity.id
_entity.type
_entity.pdbx_description
1 polymer ?
#
loop_
_entity_poly.entity_id
_entity_poly.type
_entity_poly.pdbx_seq_one_letter_code
_entity_poly.pdbx_strand_id
1 'polypeptide(L)'
;MIIHRRFRPWLLPRLVSVVLAPLGMASSAVGQWADHRIEPSSAAAMEQAIQPPGKSPPVPPLPLVTLDNPGPITGSSGPAMVVDLRTLPRPPRPFVGPRIVTKHVLDGERQKLDEFALRRQKGGLRLPALPPEPEIGPRGTPGAMFPGPDSQSSPFIPPDCTVAAGPNHVITTVNSLLAVWNRDGTLAQEVMLFGSEGLFGSQGAGWFVFDPRCLFDAFENRYVVVALEYYEETQFSSILIALSAPGNPLSWTTFRTDAKTEITGIGFHWFDYPGFGYDQQGYYVTGNLFSFGSFPAFRGVKFRLFKKQALLAGQTTGNFIDLNDFTRSFASVQAASHMGSNPTPYFISLSGTSTKTNLQIHAIRNPVTTPVRSMKVVQLENPYRQPLFIAACCEDDTDPSCGAGFIHTVDDRVFNAAWRGGSLYTAHHITSSEDVVTARWYQVATNNWPTDTSASPSFVQGGDIPGGTAPDGRPIHTFFPAIHVAENGDLGVTLGTAVEGDCAKVALSGRLVTDPPGTMSAPLAVKSSDGADQDEPRWGDFYGISVDPIDGSTFWGIGQYTRAFSEDPAGSTGWATWVFSFDIRNLPGLVAQDDGFGQPLFVSSGGSLDIDVLANDSDAQGLAFTIHTFDPATANGGLVLLSSGSGPDGRDQLRYIAEADFEGEDQFTYTIRNTAGQEDSAAVKVVVVAGDFRDPDDAGETRAGIDVTYYEGSVSATSFPEVLPSPYLDTSVNNLNFPQAEGVPFANSGRSAGTLAVFTGYIDVPATDFYDLCLRRGSGASLYFGDAILIDDDGVHIPADDPICGRIGLKKGTHAFRVEFFHASGPHGLMLRATGGPLDDELLPDAWYLRPVECIADFDNSGFVDLDDYILFVAAFELGVDEADVDGSGFVDTDDFDYFVCAFERGCNCQ
;
A
#
# COMPACT_ATOMS: atom_id res chain seq x y z
N MET A 1 22.45 24.70 62.38
CA MET A 1 21.05 25.07 62.10
C MET A 1 20.84 24.87 60.60
N ILE A 2 19.96 23.95 60.18
CA ILE A 2 19.49 23.72 58.79
C ILE A 2 20.62 23.41 57.75
N ILE A 3 21.02 22.16 57.46
CA ILE A 3 20.36 21.15 56.58
C ILE A 3 20.23 21.66 55.12
N HIS A 4 20.76 21.05 54.03
CA HIS A 4 21.20 19.66 53.79
C HIS A 4 22.44 19.49 52.87
N ARG A 5 22.83 18.21 52.75
CA ARG A 5 23.92 17.50 52.03
C ARG A 5 24.00 17.81 50.51
N ARG A 6 25.16 17.94 49.85
CA ARG A 6 26.32 17.01 49.55
C ARG A 6 25.98 15.88 48.53
N PHE A 7 26.82 15.44 47.57
CA PHE A 7 28.15 15.75 46.95
C PHE A 7 28.14 15.01 45.55
N ARG A 8 28.63 15.50 44.39
CA ARG A 8 30.02 15.76 43.87
C ARG A 8 30.79 14.51 43.30
N PRO A 9 31.80 14.64 42.38
CA PRO A 9 31.65 14.15 40.99
C PRO A 9 32.89 13.46 40.31
N TRP A 10 32.77 13.07 39.02
CA TRP A 10 33.79 12.98 37.92
C TRP A 10 35.13 12.21 38.10
N LEU A 11 35.57 11.41 37.08
CA LEU A 11 36.80 11.64 36.26
C LEU A 11 37.16 10.53 35.23
N LEU A 12 38.02 10.88 34.27
CA LEU A 12 38.55 10.08 33.13
C LEU A 12 39.60 9.02 33.54
N PRO A 13 40.00 8.14 32.60
CA PRO A 13 41.36 7.60 32.53
C PRO A 13 42.14 8.03 31.26
N ARG A 14 43.48 7.98 31.34
CA ARG A 14 44.42 8.11 30.20
C ARG A 14 45.61 7.17 30.43
N LEU A 15 45.95 6.34 29.42
CA LEU A 15 47.26 5.72 29.13
C LEU A 15 48.03 4.95 30.24
N VAL A 16 48.39 3.69 29.96
CA VAL A 16 49.76 3.23 29.61
C VAL A 16 49.77 1.70 29.38
N SER A 17 50.55 1.23 28.39
CA SER A 17 50.71 -0.18 27.98
C SER A 17 51.75 -0.94 28.80
N VAL A 18 51.56 -2.24 29.10
CA VAL A 18 52.63 -3.28 29.15
C VAL A 18 52.08 -4.69 28.87
N VAL A 19 52.51 -5.24 27.73
CA VAL A 19 52.97 -6.62 27.37
C VAL A 19 52.87 -7.81 28.38
N LEU A 20 52.64 -9.00 27.78
CA LEU A 20 52.87 -10.41 28.21
C LEU A 20 51.70 -11.23 28.80
N ALA A 21 51.66 -12.51 28.37
CA ALA A 21 50.63 -13.52 28.58
C ALA A 21 51.17 -14.67 29.49
N PRO A 22 50.62 -15.90 29.45
CA PRO A 22 49.23 -16.35 29.62
C PRO A 22 49.08 -17.22 30.90
N LEU A 23 47.85 -17.49 31.36
CA LEU A 23 47.56 -18.59 32.29
C LEU A 23 46.06 -18.94 32.21
N GLY A 24 45.73 -20.23 32.08
CA GLY A 24 44.35 -20.72 32.15
C GLY A 24 44.17 -21.70 33.30
N MET A 25 42.92 -21.89 33.75
CA MET A 25 42.43 -23.16 34.32
C MET A 25 40.90 -23.17 34.45
N ALA A 26 40.31 -24.37 34.34
CA ALA A 26 38.89 -24.72 34.41
C ALA A 26 38.12 -24.12 35.62
N SER A 27 36.80 -23.88 35.61
CA SER A 27 35.68 -24.86 35.62
C SER A 27 34.37 -24.14 36.03
N SER A 28 33.12 -24.63 35.87
CA SER A 28 32.51 -25.67 35.01
C SER A 28 30.95 -25.60 35.06
N ALA A 29 30.26 -26.30 34.14
CA ALA A 29 28.85 -26.77 34.21
C ALA A 29 27.66 -25.76 34.25
N VAL A 30 26.90 -25.68 33.15
CA VAL A 30 25.45 -25.99 32.92
C VAL A 30 25.30 -25.99 31.36
N GLY A 31 24.53 -26.79 30.63
CA GLY A 31 23.60 -27.92 30.86
C GLY A 31 23.12 -28.40 29.46
N GLN A 32 22.77 -29.67 29.28
CA GLN A 32 22.60 -30.29 27.94
C GLN A 32 21.28 -29.91 27.24
N TRP A 33 21.33 -29.41 26.00
CA TRP A 33 20.33 -29.63 24.94
C TRP A 33 21.06 -29.95 23.61
N ALA A 34 20.38 -30.60 22.66
CA ALA A 34 21.02 -31.52 21.72
C ALA A 34 21.82 -30.88 20.56
N ASP A 35 22.99 -31.48 20.28
CA ASP A 35 23.93 -31.15 19.20
C ASP A 35 23.43 -31.74 17.85
N HIS A 36 22.69 -30.95 17.05
CA HIS A 36 22.56 -31.19 15.61
C HIS A 36 23.60 -30.33 14.88
N ARG A 37 24.74 -30.95 14.57
CA ARG A 37 25.84 -30.30 13.86
C ARG A 37 25.43 -29.98 12.43
N ILE A 38 25.21 -28.69 12.18
CA ILE A 38 25.29 -28.12 10.84
C ILE A 38 26.77 -28.12 10.46
N GLU A 39 27.13 -28.73 9.32
CA GLU A 39 28.52 -28.69 8.85
C GLU A 39 28.90 -27.28 8.36
N PRO A 40 30.03 -26.71 8.80
CA PRO A 40 30.45 -25.36 8.40
C PRO A 40 31.10 -25.37 7.01
N SER A 41 30.29 -25.44 5.96
CA SER A 41 30.76 -25.48 4.56
C SER A 41 30.34 -24.28 3.70
N SER A 42 29.33 -23.49 4.10
CA SER A 42 28.92 -22.26 3.41
C SER A 42 29.59 -20.99 3.98
N ALA A 43 29.47 -20.76 5.30
CA ALA A 43 29.99 -19.55 5.95
C ALA A 43 31.53 -19.41 5.82
N ALA A 44 32.27 -20.51 6.01
CA ALA A 44 33.73 -20.50 5.91
C ALA A 44 34.26 -20.22 4.49
N ALA A 45 33.45 -20.48 3.44
CA ALA A 45 33.81 -20.16 2.06
C ALA A 45 33.74 -18.65 1.78
N MET A 46 32.78 -17.95 2.38
CA MET A 46 32.72 -16.48 2.34
C MET A 46 33.75 -15.83 3.27
N GLU A 47 34.00 -16.40 4.45
CA GLU A 47 34.98 -15.86 5.41
C GLU A 47 36.43 -15.97 4.89
N GLN A 48 36.74 -16.95 4.03
CA GLN A 48 38.01 -17.00 3.29
C GLN A 48 38.11 -16.00 2.12
N ALA A 49 37.00 -15.41 1.66
CA ALA A 49 36.98 -14.40 0.59
C ALA A 49 37.34 -12.98 1.08
N ILE A 50 37.58 -12.79 2.38
CA ILE A 50 37.99 -11.52 3.00
C ILE A 50 39.42 -11.10 2.58
N GLN A 51 40.20 -11.98 1.95
CA GLN A 51 41.48 -11.63 1.34
C GLN A 51 41.29 -11.14 -0.12
N PRO A 52 41.75 -9.93 -0.49
CA PRO A 52 41.62 -9.45 -1.86
C PRO A 52 42.39 -10.40 -2.81
N PRO A 53 41.74 -10.91 -3.88
CA PRO A 53 42.41 -11.82 -4.80
C PRO A 53 43.63 -11.15 -5.44
N GLY A 54 44.70 -11.93 -5.61
CA GLY A 54 46.04 -11.41 -5.88
C GLY A 54 46.12 -10.54 -7.13
N LYS A 55 46.34 -9.23 -6.93
CA LYS A 55 46.79 -8.21 -7.90
C LYS A 55 46.37 -8.43 -9.35
N SER A 56 45.32 -7.73 -9.76
CA SER A 56 45.07 -7.39 -11.17
C SER A 56 46.36 -6.84 -11.81
N PRO A 57 46.63 -7.14 -13.10
CA PRO A 57 47.80 -6.61 -13.78
C PRO A 57 47.79 -5.08 -13.76
N PRO A 58 48.95 -4.41 -13.70
CA PRO A 58 49.02 -2.95 -13.61
C PRO A 58 48.47 -2.32 -14.89
N VAL A 59 47.22 -1.86 -14.83
CA VAL A 59 46.72 -0.84 -15.76
C VAL A 59 47.64 0.38 -15.59
N PRO A 60 48.19 0.96 -16.67
CA PRO A 60 49.05 2.12 -16.56
C PRO A 60 48.29 3.25 -15.86
N PRO A 61 48.90 3.94 -14.86
CA PRO A 61 48.20 4.97 -14.11
C PRO A 61 47.70 6.06 -15.05
N LEU A 62 46.45 6.47 -14.88
CA LEU A 62 45.89 7.61 -15.58
C LEU A 62 46.75 8.86 -15.27
N PRO A 63 46.96 9.77 -16.24
CA PRO A 63 47.73 10.98 -16.02
C PRO A 63 47.14 11.83 -14.88
N LEU A 64 48.01 12.39 -14.04
CA LEU A 64 47.64 13.32 -12.97
C LEU A 64 46.74 14.44 -13.49
N VAL A 65 45.61 14.63 -12.81
CA VAL A 65 44.67 15.70 -13.14
C VAL A 65 44.97 16.92 -12.25
N THR A 66 45.15 18.09 -12.84
CA THR A 66 45.16 19.35 -12.08
C THR A 66 43.77 19.98 -12.11
N LEU A 67 43.43 20.77 -11.09
CA LEU A 67 42.17 21.53 -11.09
C LEU A 67 42.06 22.46 -12.32
N ASP A 68 43.20 22.96 -12.80
CA ASP A 68 43.30 23.88 -13.94
C ASP A 68 43.37 23.17 -15.32
N ASN A 69 43.58 21.85 -15.34
CA ASN A 69 43.58 21.04 -16.57
C ASN A 69 42.76 19.74 -16.39
N PRO A 70 41.44 19.83 -16.25
CA PRO A 70 40.54 18.66 -16.14
C PRO A 70 40.21 18.00 -17.49
N GLY A 71 41.02 18.28 -18.53
CA GLY A 71 40.77 17.92 -19.93
C GLY A 71 40.67 16.41 -20.21
N PRO A 72 40.30 16.01 -21.43
CA PRO A 72 39.98 14.63 -21.76
C PRO A 72 41.15 13.67 -21.57
N ILE A 73 40.93 12.63 -20.77
CA ILE A 73 41.91 11.57 -20.50
C ILE A 73 41.46 10.30 -21.23
N THR A 74 42.24 9.86 -22.22
CA THR A 74 42.00 8.55 -22.87
C THR A 74 42.55 7.44 -21.97
N GLY A 75 41.71 6.47 -21.63
CA GLY A 75 42.07 5.35 -20.76
C GLY A 75 42.00 3.98 -21.45
N SER A 76 42.31 2.93 -20.69
CA SER A 76 42.32 1.54 -21.16
C SER A 76 41.73 0.61 -20.09
N SER A 77 41.15 -0.50 -20.52
CA SER A 77 40.62 -1.55 -19.64
C SER A 77 41.63 -2.67 -19.38
N GLY A 78 41.31 -3.54 -18.42
CA GLY A 78 41.82 -4.91 -18.41
C GLY A 78 41.41 -5.71 -19.67
N PRO A 79 41.87 -6.96 -19.81
CA PRO A 79 41.50 -7.83 -20.92
C PRO A 79 39.97 -7.99 -21.06
N ALA A 80 39.48 -8.03 -22.29
CA ALA A 80 38.10 -8.44 -22.56
C ALA A 80 37.96 -9.93 -22.21
N MET A 81 37.04 -10.28 -21.31
CA MET A 81 36.78 -11.67 -20.93
C MET A 81 35.39 -12.09 -21.39
N VAL A 82 35.27 -13.27 -21.99
CA VAL A 82 33.98 -13.84 -22.37
C VAL A 82 33.48 -14.77 -21.28
N VAL A 83 32.24 -14.60 -20.87
CA VAL A 83 31.58 -15.34 -19.77
C VAL A 83 30.28 -15.92 -20.29
N ASP A 84 30.05 -17.22 -20.04
CA ASP A 84 28.77 -17.90 -20.28
C ASP A 84 28.10 -18.13 -18.94
N LEU A 85 26.97 -17.46 -18.69
CA LEU A 85 26.29 -17.53 -17.40
C LEU A 85 25.85 -18.96 -17.06
N ARG A 86 25.62 -19.81 -18.07
CA ARG A 86 25.20 -21.22 -17.87
C ARG A 86 26.31 -22.09 -17.28
N THR A 87 27.55 -21.59 -17.27
CA THR A 87 28.71 -22.26 -16.64
C THR A 87 28.97 -21.77 -15.21
N LEU A 88 28.28 -20.72 -14.77
CA LEU A 88 28.41 -20.17 -13.42
C LEU A 88 27.34 -20.76 -12.48
N PRO A 89 27.65 -20.98 -11.20
CA PRO A 89 26.68 -21.40 -10.21
C PRO A 89 25.66 -20.30 -9.93
N ARG A 90 24.42 -20.70 -9.62
CA ARG A 90 23.43 -19.79 -9.02
C ARG A 90 23.80 -19.53 -7.54
N PRO A 91 23.46 -18.36 -6.98
CA PRO A 91 23.55 -18.14 -5.54
C PRO A 91 22.76 -19.20 -4.76
N PRO A 92 23.21 -19.59 -3.56
CA PRO A 92 22.40 -20.44 -2.68
C PRO A 92 21.15 -19.68 -2.23
N ARG A 93 20.01 -20.38 -2.22
CA ARG A 93 18.73 -19.87 -1.68
C ARG A 93 18.21 -20.86 -0.62
N PRO A 94 17.83 -20.39 0.58
CA PRO A 94 18.04 -19.02 1.07
C PRO A 94 19.53 -18.71 1.28
N PHE A 95 19.89 -17.43 1.23
CA PHE A 95 21.15 -16.95 1.76
C PHE A 95 21.20 -17.20 3.28
N VAL A 96 22.31 -17.75 3.78
CA VAL A 96 22.50 -18.06 5.20
C VAL A 96 23.70 -17.27 5.73
N GLY A 97 23.44 -16.11 6.31
CA GLY A 97 24.44 -15.21 6.88
C GLY A 97 23.83 -13.87 7.32
N PRO A 98 24.59 -12.99 7.97
CA PRO A 98 24.13 -11.64 8.30
C PRO A 98 23.96 -10.79 7.03
N ARG A 99 22.96 -9.89 7.03
CA ARG A 99 22.84 -8.85 5.99
C ARG A 99 23.97 -7.84 6.11
N ILE A 100 24.40 -7.30 4.97
CA ILE A 100 25.55 -6.39 4.83
C ILE A 100 25.04 -5.03 4.38
N VAL A 101 25.05 -4.04 5.28
CA VAL A 101 24.75 -2.66 4.90
C VAL A 101 25.85 -2.17 3.95
N THR A 102 25.51 -1.87 2.70
CA THR A 102 26.43 -1.38 1.66
C THR A 102 27.20 -0.15 2.16
N LYS A 103 26.53 0.74 2.89
CA LYS A 103 27.16 1.89 3.55
C LYS A 103 28.25 1.52 4.54
N HIS A 104 28.11 0.46 5.35
CA HIS A 104 29.15 0.04 6.30
C HIS A 104 30.39 -0.57 5.61
N VAL A 105 30.28 -0.98 4.35
CA VAL A 105 31.42 -1.42 3.53
C VAL A 105 32.15 -0.23 2.90
N LEU A 106 31.40 0.78 2.44
CA LEU A 106 31.95 2.04 1.92
C LEU A 106 32.59 2.90 3.03
N ASP A 107 31.91 3.00 4.18
CA ASP A 107 32.30 3.74 5.38
C ASP A 107 32.76 2.77 6.49
N GLY A 108 34.07 2.48 6.54
CA GLY A 108 34.66 1.67 7.62
C GLY A 108 34.29 2.19 9.02
N GLU A 109 33.38 1.46 9.67
CA GLU A 109 32.65 1.77 10.92
C GLU A 109 32.36 3.25 11.19
N ARG A 110 31.24 3.77 10.65
CA ARG A 110 30.78 5.14 10.96
C ARG A 110 29.30 5.34 11.23
N GLN A 111 29.00 5.55 12.50
CA GLN A 111 27.94 6.48 12.88
C GLN A 111 28.40 7.95 12.71
N LYS A 112 27.44 8.82 12.37
CA LYS A 112 27.49 10.30 12.45
C LYS A 112 28.40 11.01 11.46
N LEU A 113 27.81 11.55 10.39
CA LEU A 113 27.98 12.98 10.03
C LEU A 113 26.91 13.57 9.09
N ASP A 114 26.25 12.78 8.23
CA ASP A 114 25.17 13.29 7.36
C ASP A 114 23.97 13.84 8.16
N GLU A 115 23.59 13.16 9.24
CA GLU A 115 22.48 13.55 10.13
C GLU A 115 22.58 14.98 10.71
N PHE A 116 23.79 15.55 10.82
CA PHE A 116 23.99 16.84 11.48
C PHE A 116 24.00 18.05 10.52
N ALA A 117 24.05 17.82 9.20
CA ALA A 117 23.99 18.89 8.20
C ALA A 117 22.56 19.22 7.74
N LEU A 118 21.63 18.25 7.81
CA LEU A 118 20.23 18.41 7.39
C LEU A 118 19.27 18.76 8.55
N ARG A 119 19.71 18.66 9.81
CA ARG A 119 18.91 19.09 10.96
C ARG A 119 18.80 20.63 11.02
N ARG A 120 17.61 21.11 10.64
CA ARG A 120 17.04 22.49 10.72
C ARG A 120 17.16 23.35 9.45
N GLN A 121 16.19 23.20 8.56
CA GLN A 121 15.38 24.34 8.13
C GLN A 121 13.86 24.02 8.12
N LYS A 122 13.18 24.24 9.25
CA LYS A 122 11.78 24.75 9.23
C LYS A 122 11.82 26.23 8.78
N GLY A 123 12.32 26.44 7.57
CA GLY A 123 12.84 27.70 7.07
C GLY A 123 11.83 28.55 6.32
N GLY A 124 10.68 28.88 6.93
CA GLY A 124 9.83 30.03 6.63
C GLY A 124 9.22 30.24 5.22
N LEU A 125 9.72 29.61 4.15
CA LEU A 125 9.18 29.73 2.80
C LEU A 125 8.01 28.76 2.63
N ARG A 126 6.80 29.25 2.91
CA ARG A 126 5.61 28.74 2.22
C ARG A 126 5.75 29.11 0.74
N LEU A 127 6.10 28.13 -0.08
CA LEU A 127 5.91 28.22 -1.51
C LEU A 127 4.40 28.25 -1.80
N PRO A 128 3.93 28.98 -2.84
CA PRO A 128 2.55 28.84 -3.27
C PRO A 128 2.30 27.38 -3.64
N ALA A 129 1.15 26.84 -3.24
CA ALA A 129 0.68 25.58 -3.80
C ALA A 129 0.55 25.74 -5.32
N LEU A 130 0.84 24.68 -6.07
CA LEU A 130 0.42 24.64 -7.47
C LEU A 130 -1.12 24.73 -7.51
N PRO A 131 -1.72 25.32 -8.56
CA PRO A 131 -3.13 25.12 -8.77
C PRO A 131 -3.39 23.60 -8.82
N PRO A 132 -4.51 23.10 -8.25
CA PRO A 132 -4.83 21.69 -8.35
C PRO A 132 -4.87 21.32 -9.84
N GLU A 133 -3.94 20.45 -10.25
CA GLU A 133 -3.94 19.94 -11.62
C GLU A 133 -5.22 19.13 -11.82
N PRO A 134 -5.81 19.11 -13.03
CA PRO A 134 -6.94 18.23 -13.30
C PRO A 134 -6.46 16.78 -13.13
N GLU A 135 -6.88 16.14 -12.04
CA GLU A 135 -6.45 14.80 -11.66
C GLU A 135 -6.87 13.80 -12.74
N ILE A 136 -5.89 13.25 -13.44
CA ILE A 136 -6.10 12.06 -14.28
C ILE A 136 -6.08 10.88 -13.33
N GLY A 137 -7.20 10.14 -13.24
CA GLY A 137 -7.31 8.94 -12.42
C GLY A 137 -6.26 7.86 -12.76
N PRO A 138 -6.09 6.83 -11.91
CA PRO A 138 -5.08 5.80 -12.11
C PRO A 138 -5.16 5.16 -13.49
N ARG A 139 -4.01 5.05 -14.18
CA ARG A 139 -3.92 4.60 -15.57
C ARG A 139 -2.79 3.59 -15.74
N GLY A 140 -3.12 2.51 -16.43
CA GLY A 140 -2.19 1.49 -16.92
C GLY A 140 -2.56 0.09 -16.46
N THR A 141 -2.69 -0.84 -17.40
CA THR A 141 -2.94 -2.25 -17.09
C THR A 141 -1.61 -2.96 -16.80
N PRO A 142 -1.41 -3.53 -15.60
CA PRO A 142 -0.26 -4.40 -15.34
C PRO A 142 -0.33 -5.65 -16.23
N GLY A 143 0.80 -5.98 -16.87
CA GLY A 143 0.97 -7.18 -17.68
C GLY A 143 1.56 -8.33 -16.86
N ALA A 144 2.64 -8.94 -17.37
CA ALA A 144 3.43 -9.88 -16.60
C ALA A 144 3.97 -9.23 -15.31
N MET A 145 3.80 -9.92 -14.18
CA MET A 145 4.24 -9.49 -12.83
C MET A 145 4.86 -10.69 -12.10
N PHE A 146 5.99 -10.48 -11.43
CA PHE A 146 6.70 -11.53 -10.69
C PHE A 146 7.68 -10.96 -9.65
N PRO A 147 8.00 -11.72 -8.59
CA PRO A 147 9.06 -11.35 -7.66
C PRO A 147 10.42 -11.34 -8.38
N GLY A 148 11.14 -10.23 -8.26
CA GLY A 148 12.54 -10.10 -8.65
C GLY A 148 13.50 -10.63 -7.57
N PRO A 149 14.79 -10.27 -7.64
CA PRO A 149 15.75 -10.57 -6.58
C PRO A 149 15.34 -10.00 -5.21
N ASP A 150 15.81 -10.65 -4.15
CA ASP A 150 15.42 -10.40 -2.76
C ASP A 150 16.59 -10.60 -1.77
N SER A 151 16.35 -10.34 -0.49
CA SER A 151 17.26 -10.57 0.64
C SER A 151 17.79 -12.02 0.72
N GLN A 152 17.03 -12.99 0.22
CA GLN A 152 17.43 -14.40 0.17
C GLN A 152 18.38 -14.71 -0.99
N SER A 153 18.46 -13.82 -1.98
CA SER A 153 19.31 -13.94 -3.18
C SER A 153 20.56 -13.05 -3.10
N SER A 154 20.54 -11.98 -2.30
CA SER A 154 21.65 -11.05 -2.11
C SER A 154 21.68 -10.50 -0.67
N PRO A 155 22.84 -10.51 0.03
CA PRO A 155 22.91 -10.08 1.43
C PRO A 155 22.94 -8.56 1.61
N PHE A 156 23.11 -7.79 0.54
CA PHE A 156 23.40 -6.36 0.62
C PHE A 156 22.13 -5.53 0.86
N ILE A 157 22.22 -4.48 1.66
CA ILE A 157 21.13 -3.53 1.93
C ILE A 157 21.57 -2.06 1.83
N PRO A 158 20.71 -1.15 1.32
CA PRO A 158 19.37 -1.39 0.77
C PRO A 158 19.41 -1.93 -0.67
N PRO A 159 18.28 -2.24 -1.35
CA PRO A 159 18.28 -2.75 -2.72
C PRO A 159 18.29 -1.67 -3.82
N ASP A 160 19.36 -1.65 -4.58
CA ASP A 160 19.63 -0.73 -5.68
C ASP A 160 19.23 -1.40 -7.00
N CYS A 161 17.96 -1.22 -7.40
CA CYS A 161 17.31 -2.06 -8.41
C CYS A 161 17.14 -1.38 -9.78
N THR A 162 17.53 -2.08 -10.86
CA THR A 162 17.21 -1.68 -12.24
C THR A 162 16.75 -2.86 -13.11
N VAL A 163 16.02 -2.55 -14.19
CA VAL A 163 15.45 -3.51 -15.14
C VAL A 163 15.77 -3.09 -16.58
N ALA A 164 16.00 -4.07 -17.44
CA ALA A 164 16.16 -3.87 -18.88
C ALA A 164 15.38 -4.94 -19.66
N ALA A 165 14.40 -4.49 -20.46
CA ALA A 165 13.61 -5.35 -21.33
C ALA A 165 14.30 -5.52 -22.69
N GLY A 166 14.33 -6.76 -23.18
CA GLY A 166 14.77 -7.08 -24.53
C GLY A 166 13.83 -8.08 -25.20
N PRO A 167 14.03 -8.41 -26.48
CA PRO A 167 13.03 -9.11 -27.29
C PRO A 167 12.71 -10.54 -26.84
N ASN A 168 13.60 -11.19 -26.07
CA ASN A 168 13.43 -12.58 -25.61
C ASN A 168 13.43 -12.72 -24.08
N HIS A 169 14.01 -11.76 -23.35
CA HIS A 169 14.25 -11.85 -21.92
C HIS A 169 14.13 -10.47 -21.26
N VAL A 170 13.89 -10.47 -19.96
CA VAL A 170 14.07 -9.30 -19.10
C VAL A 170 15.27 -9.58 -18.21
N ILE A 171 16.13 -8.60 -17.98
CA ILE A 171 17.18 -8.71 -16.95
C ILE A 171 16.94 -7.70 -15.85
N THR A 172 17.36 -8.05 -14.65
CA THR A 172 17.34 -7.17 -13.48
C THR A 172 18.68 -7.22 -12.79
N THR A 173 19.18 -6.07 -12.36
CA THR A 173 20.32 -6.02 -11.43
C THR A 173 19.90 -5.40 -10.12
N VAL A 174 20.28 -6.02 -9.01
CA VAL A 174 20.01 -5.53 -7.65
C VAL A 174 21.28 -5.73 -6.82
N ASN A 175 21.84 -4.63 -6.30
CA ASN A 175 23.09 -4.60 -5.52
C ASN A 175 24.29 -5.28 -6.20
N SER A 176 24.51 -6.55 -5.88
CA SER A 176 25.68 -7.31 -6.27
C SER A 176 25.30 -8.49 -7.17
N LEU A 177 24.11 -8.45 -7.76
CA LEU A 177 23.46 -9.57 -8.45
C LEU A 177 22.93 -9.19 -9.84
N LEU A 178 23.01 -10.13 -10.78
CA LEU A 178 22.31 -10.12 -12.07
C LEU A 178 21.36 -11.33 -12.14
N ALA A 179 20.07 -11.08 -12.39
CA ALA A 179 19.09 -12.10 -12.72
C ALA A 179 18.57 -11.91 -14.16
N VAL A 180 18.32 -13.04 -14.82
CA VAL A 180 17.86 -13.17 -16.21
C VAL A 180 16.56 -13.95 -16.19
N TRP A 181 15.51 -13.32 -16.69
CA TRP A 181 14.14 -13.83 -16.70
C TRP A 181 13.68 -14.06 -18.13
N ASN A 182 12.95 -15.13 -18.37
CA ASN A 182 12.07 -15.21 -19.53
C ASN A 182 10.96 -14.15 -19.37
N ARG A 183 10.33 -13.70 -20.47
CA ARG A 183 9.33 -12.61 -20.39
C ARG A 183 8.03 -13.00 -19.66
N ASP A 184 7.83 -14.28 -19.36
CA ASP A 184 6.73 -14.81 -18.54
C ASP A 184 7.03 -14.76 -17.03
N GLY A 185 8.21 -14.27 -16.62
CA GLY A 185 8.64 -14.23 -15.22
C GLY A 185 9.37 -15.48 -14.73
N THR A 186 9.59 -16.49 -15.57
CA THR A 186 10.35 -17.67 -15.16
C THR A 186 11.86 -17.40 -15.14
N LEU A 187 12.53 -17.72 -14.02
CA LEU A 187 13.96 -17.44 -13.82
C LEU A 187 14.87 -18.34 -14.67
N ALA A 188 15.43 -17.77 -15.74
CA ALA A 188 16.34 -18.46 -16.65
C ALA A 188 17.75 -18.62 -16.05
N GLN A 189 18.32 -17.58 -15.43
CA GLN A 189 19.59 -17.67 -14.71
C GLN A 189 19.76 -16.54 -13.69
N GLU A 190 20.59 -16.76 -12.67
CA GLU A 190 20.98 -15.75 -11.68
C GLU A 190 22.45 -15.95 -11.30
N VAL A 191 23.21 -14.85 -11.16
CA VAL A 191 24.64 -14.88 -10.80
C VAL A 191 25.01 -13.66 -9.94
N MET A 192 25.98 -13.84 -9.04
CA MET A 192 26.67 -12.71 -8.41
C MET A 192 27.49 -11.94 -9.45
N LEU A 193 27.67 -10.64 -9.23
CA LEU A 193 28.55 -9.79 -10.02
C LEU A 193 30.02 -9.95 -9.61
N PHE A 194 30.27 -10.34 -8.36
CA PHE A 194 31.58 -10.44 -7.71
C PHE A 194 32.03 -11.89 -7.47
N GLY A 195 33.25 -12.06 -6.96
CA GLY A 195 33.85 -13.37 -6.66
C GLY A 195 34.28 -14.12 -7.92
N SER A 196 35.13 -15.14 -7.76
CA SER A 196 35.72 -15.88 -8.89
C SER A 196 34.72 -16.56 -9.82
N GLU A 197 33.50 -16.81 -9.33
CA GLU A 197 32.41 -17.49 -10.04
C GLU A 197 31.26 -16.53 -10.42
N GLY A 198 31.42 -15.21 -10.24
CA GLY A 198 30.47 -14.18 -10.67
C GLY A 198 30.74 -13.65 -12.08
N LEU A 199 29.84 -12.79 -12.58
CA LEU A 199 29.93 -12.17 -13.91
C LEU A 199 31.29 -11.49 -14.15
N PHE A 200 31.82 -10.76 -13.17
CA PHE A 200 33.13 -10.10 -13.25
C PHE A 200 34.25 -10.91 -12.58
N GLY A 201 34.03 -12.17 -12.21
CA GLY A 201 35.04 -13.02 -11.57
C GLY A 201 36.27 -13.25 -12.45
N SER A 202 36.08 -13.41 -13.76
CA SER A 202 37.16 -13.48 -14.75
C SER A 202 37.96 -12.18 -14.91
N GLN A 203 37.41 -11.03 -14.50
CA GLN A 203 38.12 -9.75 -14.38
C GLN A 203 38.89 -9.61 -13.06
N GLY A 204 38.81 -10.61 -12.18
CA GLY A 204 39.34 -10.57 -10.82
C GLY A 204 38.61 -9.58 -9.92
N ALA A 205 37.31 -9.33 -10.17
CA ALA A 205 36.48 -8.59 -9.21
C ALA A 205 36.53 -9.32 -7.86
N GLY A 206 36.73 -8.56 -6.78
CA GLY A 206 36.87 -9.11 -5.43
C GLY A 206 35.53 -9.49 -4.82
N TRP A 207 35.27 -9.08 -3.58
CA TRP A 207 34.05 -9.46 -2.85
C TRP A 207 32.96 -8.37 -2.84
N PHE A 208 33.29 -7.13 -3.20
CA PHE A 208 32.37 -6.00 -3.12
C PHE A 208 32.21 -5.29 -4.46
N VAL A 209 31.09 -5.57 -5.13
CA VAL A 209 30.67 -4.92 -6.39
C VAL A 209 29.25 -4.39 -6.17
N PHE A 210 29.02 -3.10 -6.42
CA PHE A 210 27.84 -2.36 -5.95
C PHE A 210 27.27 -1.40 -7.01
N ASP A 211 26.17 -0.73 -6.70
CA ASP A 211 25.40 0.20 -7.54
C ASP A 211 25.22 -0.25 -9.00
N PRO A 212 24.51 -1.36 -9.28
CA PRO A 212 24.45 -1.92 -10.61
C PRO A 212 23.36 -1.22 -11.43
N ARG A 213 23.70 -0.87 -12.67
CA ARG A 213 22.76 -0.30 -13.65
C ARG A 213 22.72 -1.19 -14.89
N CYS A 214 21.53 -1.67 -15.27
CA CYS A 214 21.33 -2.40 -16.51
C CYS A 214 20.45 -1.60 -17.50
N LEU A 215 20.76 -1.73 -18.80
CA LEU A 215 20.02 -1.12 -19.91
C LEU A 215 19.98 -2.08 -21.11
N PHE A 216 18.96 -1.94 -21.96
CA PHE A 216 18.92 -2.58 -23.27
C PHE A 216 19.26 -1.54 -24.35
N ASP A 217 20.32 -1.82 -25.11
CA ASP A 217 20.80 -1.01 -26.23
C ASP A 217 20.13 -1.48 -27.53
N ALA A 218 19.10 -0.73 -27.94
CA ALA A 218 18.32 -1.04 -29.14
C ALA A 218 19.12 -0.91 -30.44
N PHE A 219 20.21 -0.13 -30.48
CA PHE A 219 21.04 0.02 -31.69
C PHE A 219 21.91 -1.22 -31.96
N GLU A 220 22.35 -1.89 -30.90
CA GLU A 220 23.23 -3.06 -30.96
C GLU A 220 22.52 -4.37 -30.57
N ASN A 221 21.20 -4.30 -30.36
CA ASN A 221 20.31 -5.38 -29.90
C ASN A 221 20.93 -6.15 -28.73
N ARG A 222 21.31 -5.50 -27.63
CA ARG A 222 21.98 -6.18 -26.51
C ARG A 222 21.72 -5.55 -25.16
N TYR A 223 21.92 -6.33 -24.11
CA TYR A 223 21.90 -5.83 -22.74
C TYR A 223 23.29 -5.35 -22.35
N VAL A 224 23.35 -4.31 -21.53
CA VAL A 224 24.59 -3.76 -20.98
C VAL A 224 24.41 -3.55 -19.48
N VAL A 225 25.38 -4.03 -18.70
CA VAL A 225 25.43 -3.89 -17.24
C VAL A 225 26.67 -3.08 -16.87
N VAL A 226 26.50 -2.09 -16.01
CA VAL A 226 27.58 -1.37 -15.32
C VAL A 226 27.46 -1.64 -13.82
N ALA A 227 28.59 -1.76 -13.14
CA ALA A 227 28.66 -1.81 -11.67
C ALA A 227 29.98 -1.17 -11.19
N LEU A 228 30.03 -0.84 -9.90
CA LEU A 228 31.20 -0.22 -9.25
C LEU A 228 31.93 -1.21 -8.35
N GLU A 229 33.20 -0.96 -8.08
CA GLU A 229 34.03 -1.75 -7.17
C GLU A 229 34.97 -0.82 -6.38
N TYR A 230 35.10 -1.04 -5.08
CA TYR A 230 35.81 -0.15 -4.15
C TYR A 230 36.55 -0.94 -3.06
N TYR A 231 37.78 -0.54 -2.73
CA TYR A 231 38.51 -1.00 -1.53
C TYR A 231 39.36 0.14 -0.94
N GLU A 232 39.15 0.46 0.34
CA GLU A 232 39.82 1.57 1.03
C GLU A 232 41.32 1.31 1.24
N GLU A 233 41.72 0.10 1.67
CA GLU A 233 43.09 -0.21 2.10
C GLU A 233 44.11 -0.12 0.95
N THR A 234 43.65 -0.32 -0.27
CA THR A 234 44.47 -0.24 -1.50
C THR A 234 44.19 1.01 -2.32
N GLN A 235 43.27 1.87 -1.83
CA GLN A 235 42.71 3.01 -2.55
C GLN A 235 42.29 2.59 -3.98
N PHE A 236 41.39 1.62 -4.07
CA PHE A 236 40.94 1.04 -5.33
C PHE A 236 39.53 1.54 -5.67
N SER A 237 39.31 1.85 -6.95
CA SER A 237 38.00 2.20 -7.49
C SER A 237 37.94 1.80 -8.96
N SER A 238 36.92 1.07 -9.38
CA SER A 238 36.75 0.60 -10.76
C SER A 238 35.31 0.73 -11.25
N ILE A 239 35.16 1.05 -12.54
CA ILE A 239 33.91 0.86 -13.27
C ILE A 239 34.04 -0.45 -14.05
N LEU A 240 33.17 -1.39 -13.71
CA LEU A 240 32.96 -2.66 -14.39
C LEU A 240 31.87 -2.46 -15.46
N ILE A 241 32.07 -3.02 -16.66
CA ILE A 241 31.06 -2.99 -17.72
C ILE A 241 31.00 -4.33 -18.47
N ALA A 242 29.80 -4.85 -18.68
CA ALA A 242 29.52 -6.09 -19.38
C ALA A 242 28.53 -5.84 -20.52
N LEU A 243 28.83 -6.38 -21.70
CA LEU A 243 27.97 -6.31 -22.90
C LEU A 243 27.52 -7.73 -23.24
N SER A 244 26.21 -7.97 -23.33
CA SER A 244 25.70 -9.29 -23.71
C SER A 244 25.99 -9.60 -25.17
N ALA A 245 25.89 -10.88 -25.55
CA ALA A 245 25.71 -11.26 -26.95
C ALA A 245 24.37 -10.67 -27.48
N PRO A 246 24.26 -10.38 -28.79
CA PRO A 246 23.05 -9.80 -29.36
C PRO A 246 21.80 -10.66 -29.06
N GLY A 247 20.77 -10.04 -28.50
CA GLY A 247 19.48 -10.65 -28.12
C GLY A 247 19.54 -11.71 -27.02
N ASN A 248 20.73 -11.96 -26.44
CA ASN A 248 20.98 -13.12 -25.56
C ASN A 248 21.78 -12.71 -24.29
N PRO A 249 21.11 -12.58 -23.13
CA PRO A 249 21.74 -12.23 -21.85
C PRO A 249 22.41 -13.42 -21.14
N LEU A 250 22.57 -14.59 -21.77
CA LEU A 250 23.28 -15.73 -21.18
C LEU A 250 24.78 -15.78 -21.53
N SER A 251 25.27 -14.89 -22.40
CA SER A 251 26.70 -14.77 -22.72
C SER A 251 27.11 -13.31 -22.78
N TRP A 252 28.28 -12.98 -22.20
CA TRP A 252 28.74 -11.61 -21.98
C TRP A 252 30.21 -11.44 -22.33
N THR A 253 30.57 -10.27 -22.82
CA THR A 253 31.95 -9.76 -22.84
C THR A 253 32.09 -8.72 -21.74
N THR A 254 32.97 -8.96 -20.78
CA THR A 254 33.20 -8.09 -19.62
C THR A 254 34.51 -7.31 -19.73
N PHE A 255 34.55 -6.16 -19.05
CA PHE A 255 35.71 -5.28 -18.93
C PHE A 255 35.76 -4.67 -17.53
N ARG A 256 36.97 -4.48 -17.00
CA ARG A 256 37.24 -3.74 -15.76
C ARG A 256 38.11 -2.53 -16.06
N THR A 257 37.71 -1.35 -15.59
CA THR A 257 38.38 -0.08 -15.90
C THR A 257 38.70 0.73 -14.66
N ASP A 258 39.93 1.24 -14.53
CA ASP A 258 40.32 2.05 -13.38
C ASP A 258 39.48 3.34 -13.34
N ALA A 259 38.80 3.57 -12.23
CA ALA A 259 37.95 4.75 -12.00
C ALA A 259 38.58 5.73 -11.02
N LYS A 260 39.63 5.32 -10.30
CA LYS A 260 40.39 6.19 -9.39
C LYS A 260 40.84 7.46 -10.08
N THR A 261 40.77 8.57 -9.35
CA THR A 261 41.15 9.89 -9.85
C THR A 261 42.17 10.54 -8.91
N GLU A 262 43.38 10.75 -9.39
CA GLU A 262 44.38 11.56 -8.68
C GLU A 262 44.17 13.04 -9.01
N ILE A 263 43.83 13.83 -7.99
CA ILE A 263 43.74 15.28 -8.10
C ILE A 263 45.02 15.86 -7.48
N THR A 264 45.82 16.53 -8.30
CA THR A 264 47.12 17.10 -7.93
C THR A 264 46.99 17.99 -6.69
N GLY A 265 47.75 17.67 -5.64
CA GLY A 265 47.73 18.43 -4.37
C GLY A 265 46.56 18.12 -3.43
N ILE A 266 45.65 17.22 -3.80
CA ILE A 266 44.55 16.74 -2.93
C ILE A 266 44.70 15.24 -2.62
N GLY A 267 45.05 14.42 -3.62
CA GLY A 267 45.23 12.96 -3.48
C GLY A 267 44.28 12.15 -4.35
N PHE A 268 44.05 10.89 -3.96
CA PHE A 268 43.21 9.94 -4.71
C PHE A 268 41.73 10.01 -4.30
N HIS A 269 40.87 9.75 -5.28
CA HIS A 269 39.41 9.78 -5.13
C HIS A 269 38.78 8.56 -5.81
N TRP A 270 37.74 8.01 -5.18
CA TRP A 270 36.90 6.93 -5.72
C TRP A 270 35.66 7.50 -6.43
N PHE A 271 34.90 6.61 -7.09
CA PHE A 271 33.78 6.92 -7.97
C PHE A 271 32.52 6.26 -7.42
N ASP A 272 31.44 7.01 -7.31
CA ASP A 272 30.23 6.63 -6.58
C ASP A 272 28.94 7.07 -7.30
N TYR A 273 27.82 6.43 -6.99
CA TYR A 273 26.46 6.75 -7.48
C TYR A 273 26.38 6.89 -9.01
N PRO A 274 26.40 5.76 -9.75
CA PRO A 274 26.51 5.74 -11.19
C PRO A 274 25.19 6.14 -11.86
N GLY A 275 25.24 7.22 -12.65
CA GLY A 275 24.29 7.49 -13.71
C GLY A 275 24.70 6.77 -14.98
N PHE A 276 23.75 6.15 -15.69
CA PHE A 276 24.04 5.31 -16.85
C PHE A 276 23.07 5.55 -18.00
N GLY A 277 23.61 5.67 -19.22
CA GLY A 277 22.86 5.93 -20.45
C GLY A 277 23.70 5.63 -21.70
N TYR A 278 23.08 5.73 -22.87
CA TYR A 278 23.72 5.40 -24.14
C TYR A 278 23.15 6.21 -25.31
N ASP A 279 23.90 6.27 -26.40
CA ASP A 279 23.43 6.72 -27.72
C ASP A 279 23.98 5.80 -28.84
N GLN A 280 23.99 6.25 -30.09
CA GLN A 280 24.54 5.48 -31.22
C GLN A 280 26.07 5.34 -31.20
N GLN A 281 26.80 6.18 -30.47
CA GLN A 281 28.26 6.29 -30.48
C GLN A 281 28.91 5.68 -29.23
N GLY A 282 28.27 5.76 -28.07
CA GLY A 282 28.88 5.40 -26.79
C GLY A 282 27.94 4.87 -25.72
N TYR A 283 28.57 4.36 -24.66
CA TYR A 283 27.95 4.13 -23.36
C TYR A 283 28.54 5.14 -22.38
N TYR A 284 27.69 5.74 -21.56
CA TYR A 284 28.06 6.89 -20.74
C TYR A 284 27.77 6.62 -19.28
N VAL A 285 28.82 6.65 -18.46
CA VAL A 285 28.73 6.46 -17.01
C VAL A 285 29.17 7.75 -16.33
N THR A 286 28.31 8.31 -15.50
CA THR A 286 28.59 9.50 -14.69
C THR A 286 28.61 9.14 -13.22
N GLY A 287 29.41 9.82 -12.40
CA GLY A 287 29.47 9.52 -10.98
C GLY A 287 30.20 10.57 -10.16
N ASN A 288 29.91 10.56 -8.87
CA ASN A 288 30.46 11.47 -7.87
C ASN A 288 31.89 11.05 -7.50
N LEU A 289 32.78 12.03 -7.31
CA LEU A 289 34.16 11.79 -6.86
C LEU A 289 34.29 12.13 -5.38
N PHE A 290 34.65 11.14 -4.58
CA PHE A 290 34.87 11.24 -3.14
C PHE A 290 36.31 10.89 -2.77
N SER A 291 36.90 11.55 -1.77
CA SER A 291 38.23 11.16 -1.28
C SER A 291 38.18 9.79 -0.59
N PHE A 292 39.23 8.98 -0.75
CA PHE A 292 39.47 7.86 0.16
C PHE A 292 39.72 8.36 1.59
N GLY A 293 39.62 7.45 2.57
CA GLY A 293 39.74 7.76 3.99
C GLY A 293 38.40 8.03 4.66
N SER A 294 38.38 7.85 5.98
CA SER A 294 37.14 7.73 6.77
C SER A 294 36.18 8.93 6.70
N PHE A 295 36.62 10.12 6.29
CA PHE A 295 35.73 11.26 6.00
C PHE A 295 35.72 11.52 4.47
N PRO A 296 35.00 10.71 3.67
CA PRO A 296 34.96 10.90 2.22
C PRO A 296 34.33 12.24 1.88
N ALA A 297 35.09 13.11 1.23
CA ALA A 297 34.65 14.45 0.90
C ALA A 297 34.39 14.58 -0.60
N PHE A 298 33.22 15.10 -0.98
CA PHE A 298 32.87 15.33 -2.38
C PHE A 298 33.83 16.33 -3.06
N ARG A 299 34.24 16.01 -4.29
CA ARG A 299 35.27 16.77 -5.02
C ARG A 299 34.91 17.11 -6.46
N GLY A 300 33.86 16.51 -7.01
CA GLY A 300 33.41 16.79 -8.37
C GLY A 300 32.68 15.60 -8.99
N VAL A 301 32.44 15.68 -10.29
CA VAL A 301 31.80 14.61 -11.08
C VAL A 301 32.75 14.14 -12.18
N LYS A 302 32.80 12.84 -12.42
CA LYS A 302 33.45 12.23 -13.59
C LYS A 302 32.39 11.82 -14.61
N PHE A 303 32.68 12.05 -15.89
CA PHE A 303 31.96 11.52 -17.04
C PHE A 303 32.88 10.54 -17.76
N ARG A 304 32.58 9.24 -17.72
CA ARG A 304 33.25 8.21 -18.52
C ARG A 304 32.48 7.96 -19.81
N LEU A 305 33.17 8.18 -20.93
CA LEU A 305 32.65 8.03 -22.28
C LEU A 305 33.25 6.75 -22.88
N PHE A 306 32.57 5.62 -22.75
CA PHE A 306 32.99 4.39 -23.40
C PHE A 306 32.69 4.46 -24.90
N LYS A 307 33.69 4.14 -25.72
CA LYS A 307 33.55 4.07 -27.18
C LYS A 307 32.87 2.75 -27.53
N LYS A 308 31.58 2.78 -27.85
CA LYS A 308 30.75 1.59 -28.08
C LYS A 308 31.42 0.60 -29.04
N GLN A 309 31.79 1.07 -30.23
CA GLN A 309 32.45 0.25 -31.26
C GLN A 309 33.81 -0.33 -30.84
N ALA A 310 34.53 0.31 -29.91
CA ALA A 310 35.77 -0.24 -29.37
C ALA A 310 35.50 -1.42 -28.42
N LEU A 311 34.53 -1.28 -27.51
CA LEU A 311 34.11 -2.38 -26.62
C LEU A 311 33.51 -3.55 -27.39
N LEU A 312 32.67 -3.28 -28.40
CA LEU A 312 32.10 -4.31 -29.27
C LEU A 312 33.17 -5.12 -30.02
N ALA A 313 34.27 -4.47 -30.40
CA ALA A 313 35.44 -5.10 -31.02
C ALA A 313 36.43 -5.72 -30.01
N GLY A 314 36.10 -5.77 -28.71
CA GLY A 314 36.98 -6.29 -27.66
C GLY A 314 38.24 -5.46 -27.41
N GLN A 315 38.30 -4.22 -27.90
CA GLN A 315 39.47 -3.36 -27.76
C GLN A 315 39.65 -2.92 -26.31
N THR A 316 40.86 -3.08 -25.79
CA THR A 316 41.21 -2.73 -24.41
C THR A 316 41.93 -1.39 -24.30
N THR A 317 42.67 -0.99 -25.35
CA THR A 317 43.43 0.28 -25.38
C THR A 317 42.61 1.41 -25.95
N GLY A 318 42.51 2.53 -25.22
CA GLY A 318 41.85 3.74 -25.71
C GLY A 318 40.32 3.61 -25.86
N ASN A 319 39.71 2.65 -25.18
CA ASN A 319 38.29 2.29 -25.31
C ASN A 319 37.35 3.19 -24.49
N PHE A 320 37.87 4.09 -23.65
CA PHE A 320 37.10 5.15 -23.02
C PHE A 320 37.84 6.49 -22.97
N ILE A 321 37.09 7.57 -22.73
CA ILE A 321 37.61 8.91 -22.41
C ILE A 321 36.94 9.39 -21.13
N ASP A 322 37.72 9.89 -20.16
CA ASP A 322 37.22 10.60 -18.99
C ASP A 322 37.18 12.11 -19.23
N LEU A 323 36.10 12.75 -18.77
CA LEU A 323 36.07 14.18 -18.45
C LEU A 323 35.80 14.33 -16.95
N ASN A 324 36.47 15.28 -16.29
CA ASN A 324 36.22 15.57 -14.87
C ASN A 324 35.71 17.00 -14.71
N ASP A 325 34.83 17.24 -13.74
CA ASP A 325 34.39 18.57 -13.34
C ASP A 325 34.54 18.73 -11.83
N PHE A 326 35.52 19.52 -11.41
CA PHE A 326 35.85 19.77 -10.01
C PHE A 326 35.23 21.05 -9.44
N THR A 327 34.27 21.67 -10.16
CA THR A 327 33.59 22.89 -9.68
C THR A 327 32.71 22.66 -8.46
N ARG A 328 32.27 21.41 -8.25
CA ARG A 328 31.34 20.99 -7.18
C ARG A 328 30.01 21.74 -7.21
N SER A 329 29.63 22.28 -8.37
CA SER A 329 28.39 23.05 -8.58
C SER A 329 27.15 22.19 -8.84
N PHE A 330 27.33 20.87 -8.92
CA PHE A 330 26.31 19.83 -9.12
C PHE A 330 26.91 18.48 -8.71
N ALA A 331 26.05 17.47 -8.53
CA ALA A 331 26.37 16.08 -8.21
C ALA A 331 25.32 15.15 -8.86
N SER A 332 25.53 13.83 -8.79
CA SER A 332 24.55 12.79 -9.19
C SER A 332 23.96 13.02 -10.59
N VAL A 333 24.84 13.29 -11.55
CA VAL A 333 24.46 13.50 -12.95
C VAL A 333 23.93 12.19 -13.54
N GLN A 334 22.76 12.24 -14.18
CA GLN A 334 22.19 11.12 -14.93
C GLN A 334 22.47 11.26 -16.42
N ALA A 335 23.01 10.22 -17.04
CA ALA A 335 23.16 10.12 -18.49
C ALA A 335 21.83 9.67 -19.12
N ALA A 336 21.44 10.28 -20.23
CA ALA A 336 20.19 9.89 -20.90
C ALA A 336 20.35 8.64 -21.76
N SER A 337 19.36 7.74 -21.71
CA SER A 337 19.18 6.68 -22.71
C SER A 337 18.51 7.26 -23.96
N HIS A 338 19.19 7.22 -25.11
CA HIS A 338 18.71 7.86 -26.35
C HIS A 338 17.98 6.86 -27.24
N MET A 339 16.70 7.12 -27.49
CA MET A 339 15.88 6.38 -28.44
C MET A 339 15.78 7.17 -29.75
N GLY A 340 16.32 6.60 -30.83
CA GLY A 340 16.39 7.23 -32.15
C GLY A 340 17.71 7.96 -32.44
N SER A 341 17.84 8.50 -33.66
CA SER A 341 19.11 9.05 -34.16
C SER A 341 19.44 10.42 -33.56
N ASN A 342 20.53 10.49 -32.80
CA ASN A 342 21.13 11.74 -32.30
C ASN A 342 22.65 11.55 -32.13
N PRO A 343 23.50 12.44 -32.69
CA PRO A 343 24.95 12.34 -32.57
C PRO A 343 25.54 12.96 -31.30
N THR A 344 24.71 13.47 -30.37
CA THR A 344 25.18 14.10 -29.12
C THR A 344 24.49 13.51 -27.89
N PRO A 345 25.25 12.92 -26.94
CA PRO A 345 24.71 12.48 -25.67
C PRO A 345 24.40 13.66 -24.75
N TYR A 346 23.23 13.59 -24.14
CA TYR A 346 22.75 14.49 -23.11
C TYR A 346 22.80 13.86 -21.70
N PHE A 347 22.91 14.74 -20.71
CA PHE A 347 22.94 14.41 -19.29
C PHE A 347 22.19 15.48 -18.51
N ILE A 348 21.69 15.14 -17.34
CA ILE A 348 20.93 16.04 -16.48
C ILE A 348 21.38 15.94 -15.02
N SER A 349 21.38 17.08 -14.33
CA SER A 349 21.54 17.14 -12.88
C SER A 349 20.80 18.36 -12.31
N LEU A 350 20.73 18.45 -11.00
CA LEU A 350 20.27 19.66 -10.31
C LEU A 350 21.44 20.58 -10.02
N SER A 351 21.17 21.88 -9.96
CA SER A 351 22.13 22.83 -9.41
C SER A 351 22.34 22.59 -7.91
N GLY A 352 23.59 22.54 -7.45
CA GLY A 352 23.94 22.52 -6.02
C GLY A 352 23.69 23.84 -5.28
N THR A 353 22.86 24.74 -5.82
CA THR A 353 22.50 26.02 -5.17
C THR A 353 21.26 25.84 -4.29
N SER A 354 21.18 26.61 -3.21
CA SER A 354 20.05 26.64 -2.28
C SER A 354 18.72 27.11 -2.90
N THR A 355 18.73 27.56 -4.16
CA THR A 355 17.55 28.16 -4.81
C THR A 355 16.61 27.14 -5.45
N LYS A 356 16.98 25.85 -5.56
CA LYS A 356 16.11 24.71 -5.96
C LYS A 356 15.10 25.03 -7.09
N THR A 357 15.62 25.56 -8.19
CA THR A 357 14.87 26.20 -9.30
C THR A 357 15.43 25.84 -10.69
N ASN A 358 16.41 24.95 -10.77
CA ASN A 358 17.28 24.83 -11.94
C ASN A 358 17.61 23.38 -12.29
N LEU A 359 17.29 22.99 -13.52
CA LEU A 359 17.89 21.82 -14.16
C LEU A 359 19.18 22.25 -14.86
N GLN A 360 20.26 21.48 -14.68
CA GLN A 360 21.48 21.62 -15.46
C GLN A 360 21.47 20.56 -16.56
N ILE A 361 21.41 21.03 -17.80
CA ILE A 361 21.48 20.18 -18.99
C ILE A 361 22.93 20.20 -19.47
N HIS A 362 23.59 19.05 -19.47
CA HIS A 362 24.91 18.88 -20.04
C HIS A 362 24.82 18.13 -21.37
N ALA A 363 25.74 18.42 -22.28
CA ALA A 363 25.88 17.71 -23.54
C ALA A 363 27.34 17.63 -23.95
N ILE A 364 27.73 16.58 -24.66
CA ILE A 364 29.13 16.36 -25.07
C ILE A 364 29.20 16.13 -26.57
N ARG A 365 29.67 17.12 -27.33
CA ARG A 365 29.93 16.93 -28.77
C ARG A 365 31.17 16.07 -28.96
N ASN A 366 31.21 15.30 -30.05
CA ASN A 366 32.34 14.43 -30.42
C ASN A 366 32.76 13.45 -29.31
N PRO A 367 31.81 12.77 -28.62
CA PRO A 367 32.06 12.06 -27.36
C PRO A 367 33.11 10.95 -27.46
N VAL A 368 33.29 10.34 -28.64
CA VAL A 368 34.23 9.23 -28.89
C VAL A 368 35.55 9.65 -29.54
N THR A 369 35.75 10.94 -29.84
CA THR A 369 36.99 11.46 -30.46
C THR A 369 37.65 12.56 -29.62
N THR A 370 37.27 13.82 -29.83
CA THR A 370 37.75 14.97 -29.05
C THR A 370 36.54 15.60 -28.34
N PRO A 371 36.13 15.05 -27.18
CA PRO A 371 34.89 15.43 -26.53
C PRO A 371 34.91 16.88 -26.06
N VAL A 372 33.85 17.62 -26.40
CA VAL A 372 33.63 19.01 -25.97
C VAL A 372 32.34 19.05 -25.15
N ARG A 373 32.47 19.04 -23.82
CA ARG A 373 31.35 19.23 -22.90
C ARG A 373 30.85 20.68 -22.95
N SER A 374 29.54 20.83 -22.84
CA SER A 374 28.84 22.10 -22.66
C SER A 374 27.74 21.91 -21.62
N MET A 375 27.38 22.98 -20.92
CA MET A 375 26.31 22.96 -19.92
C MET A 375 25.44 24.22 -20.09
N LYS A 376 24.13 24.06 -19.90
CA LYS A 376 23.13 25.12 -19.87
C LYS A 376 22.22 24.91 -18.67
N VAL A 377 21.75 26.00 -18.07
CA VAL A 377 20.74 25.98 -17.02
C VAL A 377 19.37 26.22 -17.66
N VAL A 378 18.41 25.36 -17.32
CA VAL A 378 16.99 25.56 -17.60
C VAL A 378 16.31 25.94 -16.29
N GLN A 379 15.66 27.11 -16.27
CA GLN A 379 14.83 27.51 -15.13
C GLN A 379 13.60 26.60 -15.06
N LEU A 380 13.25 26.17 -13.85
CA LEU A 380 11.98 25.55 -13.54
C LEU A 380 10.96 26.64 -13.23
N GLU A 381 9.72 26.47 -13.70
CA GLU A 381 8.62 27.40 -13.39
C GLU A 381 8.25 27.35 -11.91
N ASN A 382 8.38 26.17 -11.28
CA ASN A 382 7.94 25.90 -9.92
C ASN A 382 9.12 25.50 -9.01
N PRO A 383 9.51 26.34 -8.01
CA PRO A 383 10.49 25.97 -6.99
C PRO A 383 9.98 24.83 -6.10
N TYR A 384 10.88 24.19 -5.36
CA TYR A 384 10.53 23.07 -4.47
C TYR A 384 11.43 22.99 -3.21
N ARG A 385 11.02 22.20 -2.20
CA ARG A 385 11.81 21.88 -1.00
C ARG A 385 12.45 20.48 -1.13
N GLN A 386 13.58 20.24 -0.46
CA GLN A 386 14.16 18.89 -0.38
C GLN A 386 13.18 17.91 0.29
N PRO A 387 13.18 16.62 -0.08
CA PRO A 387 12.35 15.59 0.54
C PRO A 387 12.51 15.52 2.06
N LEU A 388 11.44 15.11 2.73
CA LEU A 388 11.42 14.69 4.13
C LEU A 388 11.50 13.18 4.23
N PHE A 389 11.79 12.69 5.43
CA PHE A 389 11.57 11.29 5.79
C PHE A 389 10.07 11.02 5.88
N ILE A 390 9.61 9.86 5.41
CA ILE A 390 8.21 9.41 5.52
C ILE A 390 8.14 8.40 6.68
N ALA A 391 7.14 8.42 7.56
CA ALA A 391 7.02 7.38 8.58
C ALA A 391 6.62 6.04 7.94
N ALA A 392 7.29 4.96 8.33
CA ALA A 392 7.02 3.60 7.86
C ALA A 392 5.82 2.99 8.61
N CYS A 393 5.35 1.82 8.16
CA CYS A 393 4.32 1.08 8.88
C CYS A 393 4.80 0.43 10.17
N CYS A 394 3.83 0.17 11.06
CA CYS A 394 3.93 -0.75 12.18
C CYS A 394 2.92 -1.89 11.95
N GLU A 395 3.32 -3.15 12.14
CA GLU A 395 2.39 -4.30 12.04
C GLU A 395 1.58 -4.52 13.33
N ASP A 396 2.04 -3.96 14.46
CA ASP A 396 1.41 -4.09 15.77
C ASP A 396 1.54 -2.78 16.56
N ASP A 397 0.45 -2.04 16.72
CA ASP A 397 0.35 -0.82 17.54
C ASP A 397 0.60 -1.09 19.04
N THR A 398 0.60 -2.36 19.47
CA THR A 398 0.84 -2.77 20.86
C THR A 398 2.28 -3.21 21.13
N ASP A 399 3.14 -3.36 20.11
CA ASP A 399 4.55 -3.69 20.30
C ASP A 399 5.44 -2.43 20.41
N PRO A 400 5.94 -2.06 21.60
CA PRO A 400 6.89 -0.95 21.76
C PRO A 400 8.27 -1.24 21.15
N SER A 401 8.51 -2.44 20.58
CA SER A 401 9.69 -2.76 19.78
C SER A 401 9.55 -2.34 18.31
N CYS A 402 8.32 -2.09 17.81
CA CYS A 402 8.06 -1.31 16.60
C CYS A 402 8.42 0.17 16.82
N GLY A 403 9.72 0.44 16.95
CA GLY A 403 10.25 1.80 17.07
C GLY A 403 10.07 2.55 15.76
N ALA A 404 9.19 3.56 15.76
CA ALA A 404 8.85 4.44 14.64
C ALA A 404 9.89 4.48 13.49
N GLY A 405 9.69 3.59 12.52
CA GLY A 405 10.55 3.49 11.34
C GLY A 405 10.33 4.68 10.42
N PHE A 406 11.33 5.01 9.61
CA PHE A 406 11.22 6.03 8.57
C PHE A 406 11.75 5.48 7.26
N ILE A 407 11.00 5.72 6.17
CA ILE A 407 11.48 5.60 4.80
C ILE A 407 12.30 6.85 4.49
N HIS A 408 13.62 6.71 4.50
CA HIS A 408 14.54 7.74 4.01
C HIS A 408 14.64 7.64 2.49
N THR A 409 14.01 8.59 1.78
CA THR A 409 14.01 8.65 0.30
C THR A 409 15.30 9.24 -0.29
N VAL A 410 16.38 9.36 0.50
CA VAL A 410 17.64 10.03 0.14
C VAL A 410 17.50 11.55 0.03
N ASP A 411 17.66 12.14 -1.16
CA ASP A 411 17.61 13.60 -1.37
C ASP A 411 16.97 13.91 -2.73
N ASP A 412 16.87 15.19 -3.08
CA ASP A 412 16.18 15.62 -4.30
C ASP A 412 16.86 15.25 -5.62
N ARG A 413 17.95 14.48 -5.62
CA ARG A 413 18.69 14.03 -6.82
C ARG A 413 17.79 13.43 -7.90
N VAL A 414 18.28 13.55 -9.14
CA VAL A 414 17.68 12.89 -10.29
C VAL A 414 18.06 11.41 -10.33
N PHE A 415 17.08 10.52 -10.55
CA PHE A 415 17.30 9.05 -10.52
C PHE A 415 17.64 8.45 -11.88
N ASN A 416 17.01 8.91 -12.96
CA ASN A 416 17.29 8.49 -14.34
C ASN A 416 16.93 9.57 -15.38
N ALA A 417 17.32 9.35 -16.65
CA ALA A 417 16.95 10.21 -17.77
C ALA A 417 16.76 9.43 -19.08
N ALA A 418 15.82 9.88 -19.91
CA ALA A 418 15.59 9.38 -21.26
C ALA A 418 15.60 10.53 -22.28
N TRP A 419 16.02 10.24 -23.51
CA TRP A 419 15.94 11.19 -24.62
C TRP A 419 15.22 10.54 -25.81
N ARG A 420 14.24 11.24 -26.37
CA ARG A 420 13.55 10.85 -27.61
C ARG A 420 13.02 12.10 -28.31
N GLY A 421 13.01 12.11 -29.64
CA GLY A 421 12.30 13.13 -30.42
C GLY A 421 12.72 14.58 -30.17
N GLY A 422 13.98 14.84 -29.78
CA GLY A 422 14.45 16.19 -29.44
C GLY A 422 14.13 16.66 -28.02
N SER A 423 13.56 15.80 -27.17
CA SER A 423 13.27 16.10 -25.76
C SER A 423 14.02 15.18 -24.80
N LEU A 424 14.47 15.77 -23.69
CA LEU A 424 14.87 15.06 -22.48
C LEU A 424 13.67 14.90 -21.55
N TYR A 425 13.60 13.73 -20.91
CA TYR A 425 12.62 13.38 -19.89
C TYR A 425 13.36 12.92 -18.64
N THR A 426 12.92 13.40 -17.48
CA THR A 426 13.53 13.04 -16.20
C THR A 426 12.54 13.18 -15.06
N ALA A 427 12.81 12.49 -13.95
CA ALA A 427 12.04 12.59 -12.73
C ALA A 427 12.94 12.56 -11.49
N HIS A 428 12.44 13.16 -10.42
CA HIS A 428 12.99 13.16 -9.08
C HIS A 428 11.84 13.34 -8.08
N HIS A 429 12.11 13.44 -6.79
CA HIS A 429 11.07 13.75 -5.81
C HIS A 429 11.44 14.96 -4.95
N ILE A 430 10.40 15.58 -4.39
CA ILE A 430 10.45 16.85 -3.67
C ILE A 430 9.60 16.77 -2.40
N THR A 431 9.65 17.80 -1.56
CA THR A 431 8.57 18.05 -0.59
C THR A 431 7.64 19.14 -1.13
N SER A 432 6.33 18.84 -1.16
CA SER A 432 5.26 19.74 -1.59
C SER A 432 5.03 20.91 -0.61
N SER A 433 4.06 21.78 -0.87
CA SER A 433 3.66 22.82 0.09
C SER A 433 3.18 22.26 1.43
N GLU A 434 2.66 21.03 1.45
CA GLU A 434 1.94 20.39 2.56
C GLU A 434 2.81 19.40 3.36
N ASP A 435 4.13 19.44 3.17
CA ASP A 435 5.09 18.51 3.78
C ASP A 435 4.97 17.03 3.30
N VAL A 436 4.21 16.79 2.24
CA VAL A 436 4.13 15.50 1.52
C VAL A 436 5.34 15.33 0.59
N VAL A 437 5.91 14.11 0.53
CA VAL A 437 6.95 13.77 -0.45
C VAL A 437 6.27 13.43 -1.77
N THR A 438 6.66 14.11 -2.84
CA THR A 438 5.97 14.02 -4.14
C THR A 438 6.97 13.85 -5.29
N ALA A 439 6.74 12.88 -6.15
CA ALA A 439 7.46 12.70 -7.40
C ALA A 439 7.11 13.83 -8.37
N ARG A 440 8.13 14.42 -9.01
CA ARG A 440 8.00 15.50 -9.99
C ARG A 440 8.75 15.13 -11.27
N TRP A 441 8.14 15.39 -12.41
CA TRP A 441 8.66 15.03 -13.73
C TRP A 441 8.86 16.28 -14.61
N TYR A 442 9.77 16.18 -15.58
CA TYR A 442 10.07 17.27 -16.50
C TYR A 442 10.31 16.79 -17.94
N GLN A 443 9.82 17.58 -18.90
CA GLN A 443 10.22 17.55 -20.30
C GLN A 443 11.01 18.82 -20.66
N VAL A 444 12.20 18.64 -21.22
CA VAL A 444 13.09 19.72 -21.67
C VAL A 444 13.45 19.51 -23.14
N ALA A 445 13.05 20.43 -24.01
CA ALA A 445 13.45 20.41 -25.41
C ALA A 445 14.95 20.73 -25.52
N THR A 446 15.71 19.93 -26.26
CA THR A 446 17.16 20.17 -26.45
C THR A 446 17.45 21.17 -27.57
N ASN A 447 16.46 21.48 -28.41
CA ASN A 447 16.51 22.52 -29.45
C ASN A 447 17.73 22.43 -30.39
N ASN A 448 18.21 21.20 -30.66
CA ASN A 448 19.45 20.92 -31.40
C ASN A 448 20.75 21.51 -30.79
N TRP A 449 20.69 22.16 -29.63
CA TRP A 449 21.88 22.46 -28.83
C TRP A 449 22.47 21.14 -28.32
N PRO A 450 23.80 20.94 -28.32
CA PRO A 450 24.88 21.90 -28.61
C PRO A 450 25.37 21.89 -30.07
N THR A 451 24.74 21.14 -30.98
CA THR A 451 25.12 21.14 -32.40
C THR A 451 24.90 22.53 -32.99
N ASP A 452 23.74 23.12 -32.74
CA ASP A 452 23.52 24.56 -32.85
C ASP A 452 24.00 25.26 -31.55
N THR A 453 25.01 26.13 -31.67
CA THR A 453 25.56 26.89 -30.54
C THR A 453 24.77 28.16 -30.21
N SER A 454 23.88 28.61 -31.09
CA SER A 454 22.97 29.74 -30.88
C SER A 454 21.70 29.32 -30.15
N ALA A 455 21.26 28.08 -30.33
CA ALA A 455 20.18 27.47 -29.58
C ALA A 455 20.54 27.25 -28.09
N SER A 456 19.53 26.95 -27.27
CA SER A 456 19.70 26.49 -25.89
C SER A 456 18.52 25.59 -25.51
N PRO A 457 18.71 24.61 -24.60
CA PRO A 457 17.60 23.82 -24.09
C PRO A 457 16.56 24.70 -23.40
N SER A 458 15.30 24.31 -23.46
CA SER A 458 14.18 25.03 -22.85
C SER A 458 13.21 24.08 -22.16
N PHE A 459 12.63 24.54 -21.05
CA PHE A 459 11.50 23.89 -20.43
C PHE A 459 10.35 23.77 -21.44
N VAL A 460 9.63 22.64 -21.42
CA VAL A 460 8.44 22.40 -22.26
C VAL A 460 7.22 22.23 -21.38
N GLN A 461 7.33 21.33 -20.41
CA GLN A 461 6.31 21.02 -19.41
C GLN A 461 6.92 20.20 -18.28
N GLY A 462 6.16 20.06 -17.20
CA GLY A 462 6.45 19.20 -16.06
C GLY A 462 5.41 19.45 -14.99
N GLY A 463 5.20 18.48 -14.12
CA GLY A 463 4.17 18.53 -13.09
C GLY A 463 4.50 17.58 -11.95
N ASP A 464 3.63 17.60 -10.95
CA ASP A 464 3.70 16.65 -9.84
C ASP A 464 2.96 15.35 -10.21
N ILE A 465 3.34 14.26 -9.55
CA ILE A 465 2.63 12.99 -9.55
C ILE A 465 2.05 12.85 -8.13
N PRO A 466 0.93 13.52 -7.82
CA PRO A 466 0.32 13.44 -6.50
C PRO A 466 -0.13 11.99 -6.25
N GLY A 467 0.07 11.49 -5.04
CA GLY A 467 -0.53 10.21 -4.65
C GLY A 467 -2.04 10.31 -4.42
N GLY A 468 -2.58 11.53 -4.32
CA GLY A 468 -3.93 11.78 -3.84
C GLY A 468 -4.03 11.57 -2.33
N THR A 469 -5.22 11.16 -1.90
CA THR A 469 -5.57 10.94 -0.49
C THR A 469 -6.05 9.49 -0.32
N ALA A 470 -5.61 8.83 0.74
CA ALA A 470 -6.09 7.50 1.11
C ALA A 470 -7.54 7.56 1.64
N PRO A 471 -8.27 6.42 1.73
CA PRO A 471 -9.67 6.40 2.17
C PRO A 471 -9.92 6.99 3.58
N ASP A 472 -8.88 7.09 4.40
CA ASP A 472 -8.91 7.66 5.76
C ASP A 472 -8.60 9.18 5.81
N GLY A 473 -8.37 9.82 4.68
CA GLY A 473 -8.04 11.25 4.60
C GLY A 473 -6.55 11.59 4.70
N ARG A 474 -5.63 10.63 4.86
CA ARG A 474 -4.18 10.87 4.89
C ARG A 474 -3.58 11.03 3.48
N PRO A 475 -2.58 11.92 3.28
CA PRO A 475 -1.95 12.10 1.97
C PRO A 475 -1.07 10.91 1.58
N ILE A 476 -1.07 10.54 0.30
CA ILE A 476 -0.20 9.50 -0.25
C ILE A 476 1.08 10.16 -0.79
N HIS A 477 2.22 9.76 -0.23
CA HIS A 477 3.55 10.14 -0.67
C HIS A 477 3.95 9.38 -1.94
N THR A 478 4.69 10.02 -2.86
CA THR A 478 5.25 9.42 -4.08
C THR A 478 6.76 9.67 -4.17
N PHE A 479 7.55 8.60 -4.37
CA PHE A 479 9.02 8.65 -4.25
C PHE A 479 9.74 7.66 -5.19
N PHE A 480 11.08 7.77 -5.26
CA PHE A 480 11.96 7.09 -6.24
C PHE A 480 11.40 6.93 -7.68
N PRO A 481 10.91 8.00 -8.33
CA PRO A 481 10.37 7.88 -9.68
C PRO A 481 11.47 7.59 -10.71
N ALA A 482 11.27 6.54 -11.50
CA ALA A 482 12.04 6.21 -12.68
C ALA A 482 11.15 6.37 -13.93
N ILE A 483 11.53 7.23 -14.87
CA ILE A 483 10.69 7.63 -16.02
C ILE A 483 11.28 7.17 -17.37
N HIS A 484 10.43 6.77 -18.31
CA HIS A 484 10.83 6.53 -19.71
C HIS A 484 9.78 7.02 -20.71
N VAL A 485 10.20 7.26 -21.95
CA VAL A 485 9.36 7.68 -23.08
C VAL A 485 9.26 6.59 -24.15
N ALA A 486 8.03 6.23 -24.53
CA ALA A 486 7.70 5.25 -25.56
C ALA A 486 7.78 5.82 -27.00
N GLU A 487 7.74 4.97 -28.02
CA GLU A 487 7.81 5.35 -29.45
C GLU A 487 6.65 6.25 -29.88
N ASN A 488 5.49 6.02 -29.30
CA ASN A 488 4.25 6.79 -29.49
C ASN A 488 4.27 8.17 -28.81
N GLY A 489 5.31 8.51 -28.04
CA GLY A 489 5.45 9.78 -27.30
C GLY A 489 4.89 9.78 -25.88
N ASP A 490 4.31 8.68 -25.41
CA ASP A 490 3.76 8.56 -24.06
C ASP A 490 4.88 8.34 -23.01
N LEU A 491 4.61 8.69 -21.75
CA LEU A 491 5.55 8.51 -20.64
C LEU A 491 5.02 7.48 -19.64
N GLY A 492 5.86 6.52 -19.28
CA GLY A 492 5.64 5.62 -18.15
C GLY A 492 6.57 5.99 -16.98
N VAL A 493 6.09 5.78 -15.76
CA VAL A 493 6.83 6.00 -14.52
C VAL A 493 6.65 4.80 -13.60
N THR A 494 7.76 4.26 -13.10
CA THR A 494 7.79 3.33 -11.96
C THR A 494 8.14 4.14 -10.71
N LEU A 495 7.40 3.96 -9.61
CA LEU A 495 7.60 4.74 -8.39
C LEU A 495 7.20 3.94 -7.13
N GLY A 496 7.60 4.45 -5.97
CA GLY A 496 7.09 4.01 -4.67
C GLY A 496 5.97 4.91 -4.19
N THR A 497 4.98 4.34 -3.50
CA THR A 497 3.91 5.05 -2.79
C THR A 497 3.86 4.64 -1.33
N ALA A 498 3.57 5.56 -0.40
CA ALA A 498 3.29 5.22 1.00
C ALA A 498 2.31 6.22 1.61
N VAL A 499 1.50 5.78 2.57
CA VAL A 499 0.77 6.65 3.50
C VAL A 499 1.55 6.63 4.82
N GLU A 500 1.59 7.75 5.54
CA GLU A 500 2.30 7.82 6.82
C GLU A 500 1.71 6.81 7.84
N GLY A 501 2.42 5.72 8.12
CA GLY A 501 1.96 4.61 8.97
C GLY A 501 1.43 3.37 8.23
N ASP A 502 1.26 3.42 6.90
CA ASP A 502 0.89 2.25 6.09
C ASP A 502 2.09 1.70 5.33
N CYS A 503 2.04 0.41 4.98
CA CYS A 503 3.18 -0.22 4.31
C CYS A 503 3.30 0.28 2.87
N ALA A 504 4.54 0.58 2.48
CA ALA A 504 4.87 1.11 1.16
C ALA A 504 4.47 0.15 0.04
N LYS A 505 4.29 0.67 -1.17
CA LYS A 505 3.87 -0.10 -2.34
C LYS A 505 4.72 0.29 -3.54
N VAL A 506 5.01 -0.69 -4.39
CA VAL A 506 5.50 -0.45 -5.76
C VAL A 506 4.29 -0.06 -6.60
N ALA A 507 4.42 1.01 -7.38
CA ALA A 507 3.35 1.57 -8.19
C ALA A 507 3.84 1.97 -9.59
N LEU A 508 2.87 2.13 -10.50
CA LEU A 508 3.05 2.70 -11.83
C LEU A 508 2.27 4.01 -11.96
N SER A 509 2.67 4.85 -12.89
CA SER A 509 1.96 6.06 -13.31
C SER A 509 2.34 6.37 -14.76
N GLY A 510 1.57 7.21 -15.45
CA GLY A 510 1.95 7.62 -16.81
C GLY A 510 1.08 8.72 -17.40
N ARG A 511 1.50 9.20 -18.57
CA ARG A 511 0.73 10.16 -19.39
C ARG A 511 0.81 9.82 -20.86
N LEU A 512 -0.32 9.94 -21.55
CA LEU A 512 -0.39 9.91 -22.99
C LEU A 512 0.18 11.20 -23.58
N VAL A 513 0.69 11.13 -24.81
CA VAL A 513 1.14 12.31 -25.56
C VAL A 513 0.00 13.33 -25.77
N THR A 514 -1.26 12.88 -25.71
CA THR A 514 -2.48 13.68 -25.87
C THR A 514 -3.05 14.24 -24.56
N ASP A 515 -2.54 13.85 -23.39
CA ASP A 515 -2.99 14.42 -22.12
C ASP A 515 -2.65 15.92 -22.03
N PRO A 516 -3.40 16.72 -21.24
CA PRO A 516 -3.07 18.12 -20.99
C PRO A 516 -1.61 18.34 -20.60
N PRO A 517 -0.99 19.46 -20.99
CA PRO A 517 0.39 19.76 -20.58
C PRO A 517 0.52 19.86 -19.05
N GLY A 518 1.59 19.29 -18.49
CA GLY A 518 1.87 19.24 -17.04
C GLY A 518 1.37 17.97 -16.34
N THR A 519 0.20 17.45 -16.73
CA THR A 519 -0.48 16.37 -16.00
C THR A 519 0.21 15.00 -16.13
N MET A 520 0.12 14.21 -15.07
CA MET A 520 0.42 12.76 -15.03
C MET A 520 -0.74 12.03 -14.35
N SER A 521 -0.96 10.74 -14.63
CA SER A 521 -1.97 9.96 -13.89
C SER A 521 -1.61 9.80 -12.42
N ALA A 522 -2.64 9.68 -11.58
CA ALA A 522 -2.50 9.16 -10.23
C ALA A 522 -1.77 7.80 -10.24
N PRO A 523 -1.00 7.44 -9.19
CA PRO A 523 -0.32 6.15 -9.11
C PRO A 523 -1.30 4.98 -8.97
N LEU A 524 -1.03 3.89 -9.68
CA LEU A 524 -1.67 2.60 -9.49
C LEU A 524 -0.70 1.65 -8.79
N ALA A 525 -1.04 1.16 -7.60
CA ALA A 525 -0.23 0.19 -6.88
C ALA A 525 -0.25 -1.18 -7.58
N VAL A 526 0.92 -1.80 -7.73
CA VAL A 526 1.10 -3.14 -8.36
C VAL A 526 1.64 -4.19 -7.38
N LYS A 527 2.23 -3.79 -6.25
CA LYS A 527 2.59 -4.68 -5.14
C LYS A 527 2.69 -3.89 -3.84
N SER A 528 1.88 -4.23 -2.85
CA SER A 528 2.07 -3.77 -1.47
C SER A 528 3.20 -4.52 -0.79
N SER A 529 3.94 -3.83 0.08
CA SER A 529 4.74 -4.46 1.13
C SER A 529 3.84 -5.25 2.08
N ASP A 530 4.36 -6.40 2.50
CA ASP A 530 3.72 -7.34 3.41
C ASP A 530 4.19 -7.13 4.87
N GLY A 531 4.85 -6.01 5.15
CA GLY A 531 5.40 -5.62 6.46
C GLY A 531 6.36 -4.42 6.41
N ALA A 532 6.91 -3.99 7.54
CA ALA A 532 7.86 -2.87 7.62
C ALA A 532 9.31 -3.30 7.30
N ASP A 533 10.16 -2.38 6.81
CA ASP A 533 11.61 -2.63 6.70
C ASP A 533 12.29 -2.40 8.05
N GLN A 534 12.69 -3.47 8.72
CA GLN A 534 13.23 -3.43 10.09
C GLN A 534 14.78 -3.40 10.11
N ASP A 535 15.46 -3.57 8.98
CA ASP A 535 16.91 -3.77 8.96
C ASP A 535 17.72 -2.48 8.67
N GLU A 536 17.18 -1.50 7.93
CA GLU A 536 17.79 -0.17 7.75
C GLU A 536 16.72 0.87 7.30
N PRO A 537 16.67 2.10 7.86
CA PRO A 537 15.69 3.13 7.44
C PRO A 537 15.89 3.68 6.01
N ARG A 538 16.93 3.28 5.30
CA ARG A 538 17.17 3.72 3.91
C ARG A 538 16.44 2.80 2.94
N TRP A 539 15.37 3.31 2.36
CA TRP A 539 14.71 2.68 1.23
C TRP A 539 15.58 2.89 -0.04
N GLY A 540 15.66 1.88 -0.92
CA GLY A 540 16.72 1.71 -1.93
C GLY A 540 16.94 2.89 -2.88
N ASP A 541 18.19 3.09 -3.33
CA ASP A 541 18.66 4.39 -3.86
C ASP A 541 18.08 4.81 -5.23
N PHE A 542 17.48 3.87 -5.96
CA PHE A 542 16.81 4.10 -7.23
C PHE A 542 15.96 2.90 -7.65
N TYR A 543 14.91 3.18 -8.42
CA TYR A 543 14.10 2.20 -9.14
C TYR A 543 14.49 2.16 -10.63
N GLY A 544 13.95 1.18 -11.35
CA GLY A 544 14.22 0.98 -12.78
C GLY A 544 12.97 1.04 -13.64
N ILE A 545 13.15 1.52 -14.87
CA ILE A 545 12.15 1.42 -15.94
C ILE A 545 12.83 1.23 -17.31
N SER A 546 12.19 0.48 -18.19
CA SER A 546 12.64 0.19 -19.56
C SER A 546 11.43 0.21 -20.50
N VAL A 547 11.60 0.60 -21.76
CA VAL A 547 10.57 0.42 -22.80
C VAL A 547 10.79 -0.93 -23.46
N ASP A 548 9.70 -1.67 -23.67
CA ASP A 548 9.70 -2.94 -24.38
C ASP A 548 10.07 -2.74 -25.87
N PRO A 549 11.15 -3.35 -26.37
CA PRO A 549 11.56 -3.17 -27.76
C PRO A 549 10.74 -4.00 -28.77
N ILE A 550 9.74 -4.78 -28.33
CA ILE A 550 8.88 -5.55 -29.24
C ILE A 550 7.77 -4.67 -29.84
N ASP A 551 7.14 -3.82 -29.02
CA ASP A 551 6.04 -2.92 -29.44
C ASP A 551 6.41 -1.42 -29.37
N GLY A 552 7.46 -1.07 -28.62
CA GLY A 552 7.89 0.31 -28.41
C GLY A 552 6.96 1.14 -27.51
N SER A 553 5.89 0.55 -26.96
CA SER A 553 4.84 1.23 -26.18
C SER A 553 4.64 0.69 -24.77
N THR A 554 4.89 -0.60 -24.54
CA THR A 554 4.83 -1.23 -23.21
C THR A 554 6.07 -0.82 -22.40
N PHE A 555 5.90 -0.66 -21.10
CA PHE A 555 6.96 -0.40 -20.14
C PHE A 555 7.22 -1.62 -19.26
N TRP A 556 8.45 -1.75 -18.77
CA TRP A 556 8.87 -2.71 -17.75
C TRP A 556 9.45 -1.93 -16.56
N GLY A 557 8.94 -2.19 -15.36
CA GLY A 557 9.34 -1.55 -14.11
C GLY A 557 9.93 -2.52 -13.10
N ILE A 558 10.74 -1.98 -12.17
CA ILE A 558 11.16 -2.66 -10.95
C ILE A 558 11.21 -1.67 -9.78
N GLY A 559 10.72 -2.10 -8.62
CA GLY A 559 10.79 -1.34 -7.37
C GLY A 559 10.92 -2.24 -6.14
N GLN A 560 11.32 -1.66 -5.00
CA GLN A 560 11.44 -2.33 -3.71
C GLN A 560 10.06 -2.47 -3.01
N TYR A 561 9.83 -3.64 -2.43
CA TYR A 561 8.85 -3.88 -1.38
C TYR A 561 9.51 -4.67 -0.23
N THR A 562 8.75 -4.98 0.81
CA THR A 562 9.17 -5.80 1.95
C THR A 562 8.26 -7.01 2.12
N ARG A 563 8.82 -8.18 2.42
CA ARG A 563 8.08 -9.41 2.75
C ARG A 563 7.87 -9.53 4.26
N ALA A 564 6.80 -10.23 4.62
CA ALA A 564 6.46 -10.55 6.01
C ALA A 564 7.59 -11.33 6.70
N PHE A 565 7.76 -11.09 7.99
CA PHE A 565 8.80 -11.71 8.82
C PHE A 565 8.77 -13.25 8.78
N SER A 566 7.59 -13.84 8.62
CA SER A 566 7.36 -15.30 8.57
C SER A 566 7.88 -15.98 7.30
N GLU A 567 8.17 -15.24 6.23
CA GLU A 567 8.63 -15.78 4.94
C GLU A 567 10.16 -15.75 4.77
N ASP A 568 10.91 -15.06 5.65
CA ASP A 568 12.38 -15.08 5.62
C ASP A 568 12.93 -16.12 6.61
N PRO A 569 13.59 -17.20 6.14
CA PRO A 569 14.24 -18.17 7.01
C PRO A 569 15.43 -17.61 7.81
N ALA A 570 15.87 -16.37 7.56
CA ALA A 570 16.81 -15.64 8.41
C ALA A 570 16.14 -14.98 9.64
N GLY A 571 14.81 -14.86 9.67
CA GLY A 571 14.08 -14.26 10.79
C GLY A 571 14.21 -12.73 10.89
N SER A 572 14.09 -12.02 9.76
CA SER A 572 13.86 -10.57 9.70
C SER A 572 12.96 -10.23 8.51
N THR A 573 12.35 -9.04 8.48
CA THR A 573 11.55 -8.62 7.31
C THR A 573 12.46 -8.45 6.09
N GLY A 574 12.11 -9.11 4.98
CA GLY A 574 12.95 -9.18 3.78
C GLY A 574 12.71 -8.03 2.84
N TRP A 575 13.74 -7.23 2.51
CA TRP A 575 13.65 -6.45 1.27
C TRP A 575 13.49 -7.43 0.10
N ALA A 576 12.62 -7.07 -0.83
CA ALA A 576 12.40 -7.78 -2.07
C ALA A 576 12.15 -6.78 -3.19
N THR A 577 12.28 -7.23 -4.44
CA THR A 577 11.92 -6.40 -5.59
C THR A 577 10.73 -7.00 -6.32
N TRP A 578 9.88 -6.14 -6.88
CA TRP A 578 8.77 -6.54 -7.73
C TRP A 578 9.04 -6.11 -9.16
N VAL A 579 8.99 -7.05 -10.10
CA VAL A 579 9.17 -6.81 -11.53
C VAL A 579 7.81 -6.88 -12.20
N PHE A 580 7.51 -5.90 -13.04
CA PHE A 580 6.23 -5.84 -13.73
C PHE A 580 6.38 -5.20 -15.11
N SER A 581 5.44 -5.51 -15.99
CA SER A 581 5.20 -4.79 -17.25
C SER A 581 3.89 -4.03 -17.17
N PHE A 582 3.73 -2.98 -17.98
CA PHE A 582 2.48 -2.23 -18.07
C PHE A 582 2.36 -1.45 -19.38
N ASP A 583 1.13 -1.34 -19.88
CA ASP A 583 0.77 -0.40 -20.96
C ASP A 583 -0.17 0.66 -20.37
N ILE A 584 0.14 1.93 -20.58
CA ILE A 584 -0.66 3.07 -20.09
C ILE A 584 -1.82 3.46 -21.03
N ARG A 585 -1.91 2.86 -22.22
CA ARG A 585 -3.08 2.98 -23.12
C ARG A 585 -4.17 1.99 -22.75
N ASN A 586 -3.77 0.82 -22.27
CA ASN A 586 -4.70 -0.11 -21.66
C ASN A 586 -4.98 0.40 -20.23
N LEU A 587 -6.25 0.61 -19.92
CA LEU A 587 -6.69 1.05 -18.60
C LEU A 587 -7.09 -0.18 -17.79
N PRO A 588 -6.84 -0.23 -16.46
CA PRO A 588 -7.58 -1.15 -15.61
C PRO A 588 -9.06 -0.81 -15.81
N GLY A 589 -9.87 -1.81 -16.17
CA GLY A 589 -11.16 -1.56 -16.80
C GLY A 589 -12.19 -0.86 -15.91
N LEU A 590 -13.33 -0.58 -16.54
CA LEU A 590 -14.62 -0.79 -15.89
C LEU A 590 -14.63 -2.21 -15.27
N VAL A 591 -15.05 -2.33 -14.02
CA VAL A 591 -15.07 -3.58 -13.26
C VAL A 591 -16.50 -3.86 -12.79
N ALA A 592 -17.04 -5.00 -13.23
CA ALA A 592 -18.28 -5.56 -12.72
C ALA A 592 -17.98 -6.48 -11.52
N GLN A 593 -18.81 -6.52 -10.50
CA GLN A 593 -18.61 -7.39 -9.32
C GLN A 593 -19.82 -8.28 -9.02
N ASP A 594 -19.56 -9.54 -8.64
CA ASP A 594 -20.61 -10.53 -8.40
C ASP A 594 -21.53 -10.16 -7.22
N ASP A 595 -22.84 -10.26 -7.43
CA ASP A 595 -23.89 -10.00 -6.45
C ASP A 595 -24.44 -11.29 -5.83
N GLY A 596 -24.79 -11.26 -4.53
CA GLY A 596 -25.46 -12.38 -3.87
C GLY A 596 -24.54 -13.53 -3.42
N PHE A 597 -23.22 -13.46 -3.68
CA PHE A 597 -22.26 -14.51 -3.32
C PHE A 597 -21.70 -14.39 -1.89
N GLY A 598 -21.62 -13.17 -1.35
CA GLY A 598 -21.16 -12.91 0.03
C GLY A 598 -22.28 -12.56 1.03
N GLN A 599 -23.43 -12.11 0.51
CA GLN A 599 -24.67 -11.83 1.25
C GLN A 599 -25.82 -12.35 0.38
N PRO A 600 -26.51 -13.45 0.74
CA PRO A 600 -27.53 -14.04 -0.12
C PRO A 600 -28.70 -13.09 -0.37
N LEU A 601 -29.14 -12.99 -1.63
CA LEU A 601 -30.35 -12.27 -2.01
C LEU A 601 -31.54 -13.23 -1.94
N PHE A 602 -32.52 -12.98 -1.08
CA PHE A 602 -33.69 -13.85 -0.90
C PHE A 602 -34.95 -13.32 -1.60
N VAL A 603 -35.77 -14.22 -2.14
CA VAL A 603 -37.12 -13.90 -2.64
C VAL A 603 -38.05 -15.10 -2.47
N SER A 604 -39.34 -14.85 -2.21
CA SER A 604 -40.34 -15.93 -2.17
C SER A 604 -40.58 -16.53 -3.56
N SER A 605 -40.99 -17.80 -3.62
CA SER A 605 -41.40 -18.47 -4.86
C SER A 605 -42.53 -17.70 -5.56
N GLY A 606 -42.39 -17.41 -6.86
CA GLY A 606 -43.30 -16.51 -7.60
C GLY A 606 -43.22 -15.01 -7.23
N GLY A 607 -42.35 -14.62 -6.28
CA GLY A 607 -42.12 -13.24 -5.85
C GLY A 607 -41.12 -12.47 -6.72
N SER A 608 -40.91 -11.19 -6.39
CA SER A 608 -39.98 -10.31 -7.13
C SER A 608 -39.06 -9.50 -6.23
N LEU A 609 -37.84 -9.26 -6.68
CA LEU A 609 -36.78 -8.51 -6.00
C LEU A 609 -36.12 -7.51 -6.96
N ASP A 610 -35.95 -6.26 -6.53
CA ASP A 610 -35.13 -5.25 -7.24
C ASP A 610 -33.69 -5.26 -6.70
N ILE A 611 -32.72 -5.42 -7.61
CA ILE A 611 -31.31 -5.64 -7.30
C ILE A 611 -30.48 -4.49 -7.88
N ASP A 612 -29.80 -3.75 -7.01
CA ASP A 612 -28.88 -2.66 -7.38
C ASP A 612 -27.49 -3.22 -7.71
N VAL A 613 -27.39 -3.91 -8.84
CA VAL A 613 -26.14 -4.54 -9.34
C VAL A 613 -25.00 -3.53 -9.58
N LEU A 614 -25.29 -2.23 -9.61
CA LEU A 614 -24.28 -1.17 -9.76
C LEU A 614 -23.68 -0.71 -8.42
N ALA A 615 -24.11 -1.28 -7.28
CA ALA A 615 -23.72 -0.80 -5.95
C ALA A 615 -22.28 -1.15 -5.55
N ASN A 616 -21.74 -2.26 -6.08
CA ASN A 616 -20.38 -2.77 -5.90
C ASN A 616 -19.49 -2.56 -7.14
N ASP A 617 -20.06 -2.24 -8.29
CA ASP A 617 -19.34 -1.94 -9.54
C ASP A 617 -18.48 -0.68 -9.45
N SER A 618 -17.42 -0.63 -10.26
CA SER A 618 -16.53 0.55 -10.26
C SER A 618 -15.86 0.79 -11.61
N ASP A 619 -15.55 2.06 -11.87
CA ASP A 619 -14.76 2.49 -13.02
C ASP A 619 -13.54 3.26 -12.51
N ALA A 620 -12.35 2.70 -12.72
CA ALA A 620 -11.10 3.28 -12.21
C ALA A 620 -10.71 4.62 -12.90
N GLN A 621 -11.44 5.04 -13.93
CA GLN A 621 -11.29 6.34 -14.58
C GLN A 621 -12.31 7.38 -14.07
N GLY A 622 -13.23 7.00 -13.19
CA GLY A 622 -14.34 7.85 -12.74
C GLY A 622 -15.35 8.18 -13.84
N LEU A 623 -15.38 7.40 -14.92
CA LEU A 623 -16.35 7.57 -16.00
C LEU A 623 -17.72 7.08 -15.55
N ALA A 624 -18.79 7.76 -15.99
CA ALA A 624 -20.13 7.25 -15.80
C ALA A 624 -20.32 5.92 -16.57
N PHE A 625 -20.98 4.95 -15.94
CA PHE A 625 -21.31 3.64 -16.48
C PHE A 625 -22.77 3.27 -16.18
N THR A 626 -23.30 2.33 -16.96
CA THR A 626 -24.69 1.87 -16.91
C THR A 626 -24.77 0.37 -17.23
N ILE A 627 -25.83 -0.31 -16.77
CA ILE A 627 -26.17 -1.65 -17.25
C ILE A 627 -26.35 -1.60 -18.77
N HIS A 628 -25.63 -2.47 -19.49
CA HIS A 628 -25.66 -2.55 -20.95
C HIS A 628 -26.45 -3.75 -21.45
N THR A 629 -26.19 -4.93 -20.90
CA THR A 629 -26.91 -6.18 -21.20
C THR A 629 -27.07 -7.04 -19.96
N PHE A 630 -28.04 -7.94 -19.97
CA PHE A 630 -28.29 -8.94 -18.92
C PHE A 630 -29.04 -10.13 -19.52
N ASP A 631 -28.94 -11.30 -18.90
CA ASP A 631 -29.77 -12.44 -19.30
C ASP A 631 -31.24 -12.15 -18.93
N PRO A 632 -32.19 -12.20 -19.89
CA PRO A 632 -33.59 -11.84 -19.61
C PRO A 632 -34.35 -12.93 -18.84
N ALA A 633 -33.77 -14.12 -18.69
CA ALA A 633 -34.31 -15.22 -17.91
C ALA A 633 -33.18 -16.14 -17.42
N THR A 634 -33.39 -16.78 -16.28
CA THR A 634 -32.42 -17.67 -15.62
C THR A 634 -32.53 -19.13 -16.10
N ALA A 635 -31.63 -19.98 -15.61
CA ALA A 635 -31.67 -21.41 -15.88
C ALA A 635 -32.88 -22.12 -15.22
N ASN A 636 -33.40 -21.61 -14.10
CA ASN A 636 -34.54 -22.20 -13.39
C ASN A 636 -35.89 -21.54 -13.72
N GLY A 637 -35.93 -20.62 -14.69
CA GLY A 637 -37.16 -20.05 -15.25
C GLY A 637 -37.54 -18.67 -14.74
N GLY A 638 -36.81 -18.12 -13.75
CA GLY A 638 -37.02 -16.76 -13.28
C GLY A 638 -36.79 -15.72 -14.39
N LEU A 639 -37.56 -14.64 -14.35
CA LEU A 639 -37.53 -13.55 -15.34
C LEU A 639 -36.70 -12.38 -14.81
N VAL A 640 -35.84 -11.81 -15.66
CA VAL A 640 -35.05 -10.60 -15.32
C VAL A 640 -35.49 -9.44 -16.21
N LEU A 641 -35.75 -8.29 -15.60
CA LEU A 641 -36.20 -7.06 -16.27
C LEU A 641 -35.35 -5.87 -15.84
N LEU A 642 -35.12 -4.92 -16.75
CA LEU A 642 -34.54 -3.63 -16.37
C LEU A 642 -35.59 -2.80 -15.61
N SER A 643 -35.27 -2.41 -14.37
CA SER A 643 -36.06 -1.48 -13.57
C SER A 643 -35.40 -0.10 -13.67
N SER A 644 -35.80 0.69 -14.66
CA SER A 644 -35.15 1.97 -14.96
C SER A 644 -35.43 3.03 -13.90
N GLY A 645 -34.37 3.64 -13.38
CA GLY A 645 -34.41 4.74 -12.42
C GLY A 645 -35.02 4.42 -11.04
N SER A 646 -35.11 3.14 -10.65
CA SER A 646 -35.66 2.76 -9.34
C SER A 646 -34.62 2.71 -8.20
N GLY A 647 -33.33 2.70 -8.53
CA GLY A 647 -32.24 2.61 -7.57
C GLY A 647 -31.87 3.96 -6.92
N PRO A 648 -30.91 3.93 -5.96
CA PRO A 648 -30.36 5.13 -5.34
C PRO A 648 -29.88 6.15 -6.37
N ASP A 649 -30.09 7.43 -6.08
CA ASP A 649 -29.78 8.56 -6.98
C ASP A 649 -30.48 8.50 -8.37
N GLY A 650 -31.49 7.63 -8.54
CA GLY A 650 -32.20 7.43 -9.79
C GLY A 650 -31.45 6.58 -10.82
N ARG A 651 -30.54 5.69 -10.39
CA ARG A 651 -29.88 4.71 -11.26
C ARG A 651 -30.80 3.51 -11.59
N ASP A 652 -30.45 2.80 -12.65
CA ASP A 652 -31.16 1.60 -13.09
C ASP A 652 -30.80 0.39 -12.20
N GLN A 653 -31.78 -0.48 -11.96
CA GLN A 653 -31.63 -1.76 -11.25
C GLN A 653 -32.07 -2.92 -12.14
N LEU A 654 -31.76 -4.15 -11.73
CA LEU A 654 -32.33 -5.37 -12.33
C LEU A 654 -33.41 -5.96 -11.41
N ARG A 655 -34.63 -6.09 -11.93
CA ARG A 655 -35.73 -6.77 -11.27
C ARG A 655 -35.69 -8.25 -11.62
N TYR A 656 -35.44 -9.09 -10.63
CA TYR A 656 -35.62 -10.53 -10.71
C TYR A 656 -37.04 -10.91 -10.27
N ILE A 657 -37.68 -11.83 -10.98
CA ILE A 657 -38.97 -12.42 -10.62
C ILE A 657 -38.78 -13.94 -10.63
N ALA A 658 -38.96 -14.59 -9.49
CA ALA A 658 -38.82 -16.03 -9.37
C ALA A 658 -39.94 -16.76 -10.12
N GLU A 659 -39.61 -17.91 -10.72
CA GLU A 659 -40.64 -18.80 -11.27
C GLU A 659 -41.54 -19.34 -10.15
N ALA A 660 -42.83 -19.48 -10.42
CA ALA A 660 -43.77 -20.05 -9.47
C ALA A 660 -43.47 -21.53 -9.21
N ASP A 661 -43.63 -21.97 -7.96
CA ASP A 661 -43.33 -23.34 -7.49
C ASP A 661 -41.83 -23.74 -7.60
N PHE A 662 -40.92 -22.83 -7.93
CA PHE A 662 -39.47 -23.04 -7.81
C PHE A 662 -38.96 -22.68 -6.41
N GLU A 663 -38.03 -23.47 -5.89
CA GLU A 663 -37.29 -23.25 -4.65
C GLU A 663 -35.83 -23.71 -4.86
N GLY A 664 -34.86 -22.95 -4.35
CA GLY A 664 -33.43 -23.21 -4.51
C GLY A 664 -32.63 -22.01 -5.01
N GLU A 665 -31.36 -22.22 -5.31
CA GLU A 665 -30.48 -21.19 -5.86
C GLU A 665 -30.74 -20.96 -7.35
N ASP A 666 -30.80 -19.70 -7.76
CA ASP A 666 -30.88 -19.29 -9.16
C ASP A 666 -29.85 -18.20 -9.48
N GLN A 667 -29.53 -18.03 -10.77
CA GLN A 667 -28.43 -17.18 -11.21
C GLN A 667 -28.65 -16.59 -12.61
N PHE A 668 -28.16 -15.37 -12.83
CA PHE A 668 -28.02 -14.74 -14.14
C PHE A 668 -26.75 -13.88 -14.24
N THR A 669 -26.35 -13.50 -15.45
CA THR A 669 -25.22 -12.60 -15.71
C THR A 669 -25.71 -11.23 -16.21
N TYR A 670 -24.99 -10.18 -15.86
CA TYR A 670 -25.15 -8.83 -16.41
C TYR A 670 -23.81 -8.27 -16.90
N THR A 671 -23.89 -7.24 -17.74
CA THR A 671 -22.76 -6.54 -18.33
C THR A 671 -22.99 -5.05 -18.17
N ILE A 672 -22.00 -4.33 -17.67
CA ILE A 672 -21.98 -2.86 -17.61
C ILE A 672 -21.18 -2.28 -18.78
N ARG A 673 -21.49 -1.06 -19.17
CA ARG A 673 -20.70 -0.27 -20.14
C ARG A 673 -20.46 1.15 -19.64
N ASN A 674 -19.23 1.65 -19.79
CA ASN A 674 -18.89 3.05 -19.48
C ASN A 674 -19.04 3.97 -20.70
N THR A 675 -18.98 5.29 -20.46
CA THR A 675 -19.06 6.31 -21.52
C THR A 675 -17.91 6.27 -22.55
N ALA A 676 -16.81 5.54 -22.29
CA ALA A 676 -15.75 5.27 -23.26
C ALA A 676 -16.00 4.00 -24.11
N GLY A 677 -17.04 3.22 -23.78
CA GLY A 677 -17.41 1.98 -24.49
C GLY A 677 -16.68 0.73 -24.01
N GLN A 678 -16.00 0.77 -22.87
CA GLN A 678 -15.48 -0.44 -22.20
C GLN A 678 -16.66 -1.20 -21.58
N GLU A 679 -16.57 -2.53 -21.56
CA GLU A 679 -17.56 -3.44 -20.99
C GLU A 679 -16.90 -4.46 -20.07
N ASP A 680 -17.60 -4.83 -19.00
CA ASP A 680 -17.25 -5.94 -18.11
C ASP A 680 -18.52 -6.63 -17.60
N SER A 681 -18.43 -7.87 -17.11
CA SER A 681 -19.60 -8.69 -16.74
C SER A 681 -19.42 -9.47 -15.44
N ALA A 682 -20.49 -9.52 -14.65
CA ALA A 682 -20.55 -10.23 -13.37
C ALA A 682 -21.88 -11.01 -13.24
N ALA A 683 -21.97 -11.85 -12.22
CA ALA A 683 -23.12 -12.70 -11.98
C ALA A 683 -23.89 -12.32 -10.71
N VAL A 684 -25.21 -12.45 -10.78
CA VAL A 684 -26.13 -12.25 -9.65
C VAL A 684 -26.65 -13.61 -9.20
N LYS A 685 -26.51 -13.92 -7.90
CA LYS A 685 -27.05 -15.12 -7.26
C LYS A 685 -28.25 -14.76 -6.37
N VAL A 686 -29.35 -15.48 -6.54
CA VAL A 686 -30.58 -15.33 -5.76
C VAL A 686 -30.97 -16.68 -5.15
N VAL A 687 -31.52 -16.68 -3.94
CA VAL A 687 -32.04 -17.88 -3.26
C VAL A 687 -33.56 -17.74 -3.17
N VAL A 688 -34.27 -18.60 -3.92
CA VAL A 688 -35.73 -18.67 -3.95
C VAL A 688 -36.22 -19.62 -2.87
N VAL A 689 -37.20 -19.20 -2.08
CA VAL A 689 -37.62 -19.86 -0.85
C VAL A 689 -39.14 -19.95 -0.71
N ALA A 690 -39.62 -20.97 0.01
CA ALA A 690 -41.04 -21.10 0.35
C ALA A 690 -41.45 -20.16 1.50
N GLY A 691 -42.52 -19.40 1.29
CA GLY A 691 -43.13 -18.51 2.29
C GLY A 691 -42.79 -17.03 2.08
N ASP A 692 -43.66 -16.17 2.63
CA ASP A 692 -43.54 -14.72 2.53
C ASP A 692 -42.71 -14.13 3.68
N PHE A 693 -42.05 -12.99 3.42
CA PHE A 693 -41.35 -12.21 4.43
C PHE A 693 -42.28 -11.13 5.00
N ARG A 694 -42.42 -11.09 6.33
CA ARG A 694 -43.14 -10.02 7.06
C ARG A 694 -42.47 -8.66 6.79
N ASP A 695 -43.26 -7.67 6.42
CA ASP A 695 -42.85 -6.25 6.36
C ASP A 695 -42.58 -5.71 7.77
N PRO A 696 -41.61 -4.80 7.96
CA PRO A 696 -41.37 -4.19 9.26
C PRO A 696 -42.59 -3.41 9.75
N ASP A 697 -42.83 -3.47 11.05
CA ASP A 697 -43.82 -2.67 11.76
C ASP A 697 -43.31 -1.25 11.98
N ASP A 698 -44.20 -0.26 11.83
CA ASP A 698 -43.90 1.13 12.18
C ASP A 698 -43.83 1.26 13.70
N ALA A 699 -42.61 1.43 14.22
CA ALA A 699 -42.32 1.41 15.64
C ALA A 699 -42.31 2.81 16.29
N GLY A 700 -42.45 3.88 15.50
CA GLY A 700 -42.23 5.26 15.97
C GLY A 700 -40.82 5.49 16.52
N GLU A 701 -40.68 6.44 17.47
CA GLU A 701 -39.44 6.58 18.22
C GLU A 701 -39.27 5.44 19.24
N THR A 702 -38.09 4.83 19.26
CA THR A 702 -37.79 3.68 20.12
C THR A 702 -36.49 3.86 20.91
N ARG A 703 -36.37 3.09 22.01
CA ARG A 703 -35.18 3.02 22.87
C ARG A 703 -34.90 1.58 23.31
N ALA A 704 -33.65 1.30 23.67
CA ALA A 704 -33.18 -0.04 24.03
C ALA A 704 -33.90 -0.65 25.23
N GLY A 705 -34.20 -1.95 25.14
CA GLY A 705 -34.97 -2.74 26.10
C GLY A 705 -36.43 -2.94 25.69
N ILE A 706 -37.19 -3.68 26.47
CA ILE A 706 -38.60 -4.06 26.25
C ILE A 706 -39.42 -3.80 27.52
N ASP A 707 -40.71 -3.59 27.35
CA ASP A 707 -41.64 -3.42 28.47
C ASP A 707 -42.13 -4.78 28.98
N VAL A 708 -42.44 -4.83 30.27
CA VAL A 708 -43.01 -5.99 30.93
C VAL A 708 -44.03 -5.61 31.99
N THR A 709 -45.24 -6.14 31.83
CA THR A 709 -46.32 -6.03 32.83
C THR A 709 -46.44 -7.35 33.60
N TYR A 710 -46.45 -7.24 34.94
CA TYR A 710 -46.60 -8.36 35.85
C TYR A 710 -47.99 -8.42 36.50
N TYR A 711 -48.54 -9.63 36.51
CA TYR A 711 -49.86 -9.92 37.08
C TYR A 711 -49.79 -11.04 38.13
N GLU A 712 -50.70 -11.01 39.09
CA GLU A 712 -50.77 -12.03 40.15
C GLU A 712 -51.30 -13.35 39.59
N GLY A 713 -50.41 -14.34 39.50
CA GLY A 713 -50.72 -15.70 39.04
C GLY A 713 -51.03 -16.66 40.19
N SER A 714 -51.65 -17.80 39.85
CA SER A 714 -51.85 -18.89 40.81
C SER A 714 -50.60 -19.77 40.92
N VAL A 715 -50.22 -20.15 42.14
CA VAL A 715 -49.20 -21.20 42.39
C VAL A 715 -49.63 -22.60 41.93
N SER A 716 -50.87 -22.73 41.46
CA SER A 716 -51.43 -23.92 40.81
C SER A 716 -51.86 -23.67 39.36
N ALA A 717 -51.38 -22.58 38.74
CA ALA A 717 -51.60 -22.32 37.33
C ALA A 717 -51.00 -23.44 36.47
N THR A 718 -51.70 -23.80 35.39
CA THR A 718 -51.27 -24.85 34.46
C THR A 718 -51.04 -24.36 33.02
N SER A 719 -51.41 -23.11 32.77
CA SER A 719 -51.27 -22.35 31.53
C SER A 719 -51.35 -20.85 31.88
N PHE A 720 -51.02 -19.99 30.93
CA PHE A 720 -51.35 -18.57 30.92
C PHE A 720 -52.89 -18.41 30.81
N PRO A 721 -53.50 -17.42 31.49
CA PRO A 721 -54.95 -17.23 31.45
C PRO A 721 -55.39 -16.30 30.31
N GLU A 722 -56.46 -16.68 29.60
CA GLU A 722 -57.13 -15.86 28.57
C GLU A 722 -57.66 -14.51 29.10
N VAL A 723 -57.95 -14.44 30.40
CA VAL A 723 -58.38 -13.20 31.09
C VAL A 723 -57.39 -12.88 32.20
N LEU A 724 -56.63 -11.79 32.01
CA LEU A 724 -55.65 -11.31 32.98
C LEU A 724 -56.34 -10.57 34.15
N PRO A 725 -55.84 -10.71 35.39
CA PRO A 725 -56.26 -9.86 36.50
C PRO A 725 -55.66 -8.44 36.34
N SER A 726 -55.91 -7.53 37.29
CA SER A 726 -55.22 -6.23 37.29
C SER A 726 -53.70 -6.42 37.45
N PRO A 727 -52.86 -5.64 36.74
CA PRO A 727 -51.42 -5.68 36.94
C PRO A 727 -51.05 -5.17 38.33
N TYR A 728 -49.89 -5.60 38.84
CA TYR A 728 -49.34 -5.12 40.11
C TYR A 728 -47.98 -4.42 39.96
N LEU A 729 -47.35 -4.53 38.80
CA LEU A 729 -46.09 -3.87 38.47
C LEU A 729 -45.93 -3.79 36.94
N ASP A 730 -45.73 -2.57 36.45
CA ASP A 730 -45.33 -2.25 35.09
C ASP A 730 -43.88 -1.74 35.13
N THR A 731 -43.01 -2.25 34.26
CA THR A 731 -41.59 -1.88 34.23
C THR A 731 -40.96 -2.28 32.89
N SER A 732 -39.65 -2.10 32.74
CA SER A 732 -38.89 -2.52 31.54
C SER A 732 -37.65 -3.33 31.89
N VAL A 733 -37.18 -4.13 30.93
CA VAL A 733 -35.97 -4.96 31.01
C VAL A 733 -35.16 -4.83 29.73
N ASN A 734 -33.85 -5.08 29.76
CA ASN A 734 -33.00 -4.86 28.58
C ASN A 734 -33.17 -5.91 27.48
N ASN A 735 -33.58 -7.14 27.83
CA ASN A 735 -33.65 -8.29 26.93
C ASN A 735 -34.54 -9.39 27.54
N LEU A 736 -34.75 -10.48 26.78
CA LEU A 736 -35.30 -11.75 27.28
C LEU A 736 -34.19 -12.77 27.62
N ASN A 737 -33.15 -12.39 28.35
CA ASN A 737 -32.04 -13.28 28.71
C ASN A 737 -32.06 -13.63 30.21
N PHE A 738 -33.09 -14.33 30.65
CA PHE A 738 -33.28 -14.76 32.04
C PHE A 738 -32.86 -16.22 32.24
N PRO A 739 -31.62 -16.50 32.71
CA PRO A 739 -31.16 -17.86 32.94
C PRO A 739 -31.97 -18.55 34.04
N GLN A 740 -31.91 -19.88 34.06
CA GLN A 740 -32.67 -20.69 35.00
C GLN A 740 -32.28 -20.41 36.46
N ALA A 741 -33.27 -20.11 37.31
CA ALA A 741 -33.13 -19.86 38.74
C ALA A 741 -34.31 -20.48 39.53
N GLU A 742 -34.17 -20.61 40.85
CA GLU A 742 -35.22 -21.12 41.75
C GLU A 742 -35.25 -20.31 43.05
N GLY A 743 -36.44 -20.07 43.60
CA GLY A 743 -36.62 -19.42 44.90
C GLY A 743 -36.35 -17.92 44.97
N VAL A 744 -35.94 -17.30 43.86
CA VAL A 744 -35.70 -15.86 43.68
C VAL A 744 -36.81 -15.20 42.85
N PRO A 745 -36.98 -13.86 42.88
CA PRO A 745 -37.92 -13.20 41.97
C PRO A 745 -37.54 -13.34 40.50
N PHE A 746 -38.49 -13.70 39.64
CA PHE A 746 -38.28 -13.71 38.18
C PHE A 746 -38.22 -12.27 37.64
N ALA A 747 -37.19 -11.92 36.87
CA ALA A 747 -37.11 -10.69 36.06
C ALA A 747 -37.53 -9.36 36.78
N ASN A 748 -37.16 -9.21 38.05
CA ASN A 748 -37.53 -8.07 38.94
C ASN A 748 -39.02 -7.98 39.34
N SER A 749 -39.85 -8.98 39.04
CA SER A 749 -41.28 -9.06 39.41
C SER A 749 -41.60 -8.99 40.92
N GLY A 750 -40.59 -9.03 41.80
CA GLY A 750 -40.76 -9.13 43.25
C GLY A 750 -41.32 -10.46 43.77
N ARG A 751 -41.67 -11.42 42.89
CA ARG A 751 -42.31 -12.69 43.23
C ARG A 751 -41.55 -13.89 42.67
N SER A 752 -41.36 -14.92 43.50
CA SER A 752 -40.64 -16.17 43.15
C SER A 752 -41.57 -17.34 42.77
N ALA A 753 -42.89 -17.12 42.76
CA ALA A 753 -43.93 -18.07 42.41
C ALA A 753 -45.25 -17.31 42.22
N GLY A 754 -46.18 -17.85 41.42
CA GLY A 754 -47.47 -17.21 41.14
C GLY A 754 -47.32 -15.88 40.40
N THR A 755 -46.53 -15.88 39.32
CA THR A 755 -46.23 -14.70 38.50
C THR A 755 -46.69 -14.95 37.07
N LEU A 756 -47.44 -14.01 36.49
CA LEU A 756 -47.64 -13.91 35.05
C LEU A 756 -46.85 -12.69 34.56
N ALA A 757 -46.27 -12.78 33.37
CA ALA A 757 -45.56 -11.70 32.72
C ALA A 757 -45.99 -11.60 31.25
N VAL A 758 -46.27 -10.39 30.78
CA VAL A 758 -46.41 -10.07 29.35
C VAL A 758 -45.28 -9.14 28.99
N PHE A 759 -44.39 -9.60 28.10
CA PHE A 759 -43.32 -8.79 27.52
C PHE A 759 -43.77 -8.26 26.16
N THR A 760 -43.54 -6.98 25.89
CA THR A 760 -43.90 -6.31 24.63
C THR A 760 -42.81 -5.36 24.17
N GLY A 761 -42.62 -5.29 22.85
CA GLY A 761 -41.69 -4.36 22.21
C GLY A 761 -41.46 -4.74 20.76
N TYR A 762 -40.31 -4.36 20.24
CA TYR A 762 -39.85 -4.63 18.90
C TYR A 762 -38.50 -5.37 18.91
N ILE A 763 -38.27 -6.15 17.86
CA ILE A 763 -36.95 -6.68 17.49
C ILE A 763 -36.55 -6.01 16.17
N ASP A 764 -35.44 -5.27 16.16
CA ASP A 764 -34.85 -4.72 14.93
C ASP A 764 -33.91 -5.75 14.27
N VAL A 765 -34.29 -6.24 13.08
CA VAL A 765 -33.48 -7.21 12.34
C VAL A 765 -32.64 -6.51 11.26
N PRO A 766 -31.30 -6.70 11.23
CA PRO A 766 -30.41 -5.92 10.37
C PRO A 766 -30.41 -6.34 8.89
N ALA A 767 -31.00 -7.50 8.58
CA ALA A 767 -31.06 -8.11 7.25
C ALA A 767 -32.45 -8.73 7.01
N THR A 768 -32.81 -8.89 5.74
CA THR A 768 -33.98 -9.70 5.34
C THR A 768 -33.56 -11.16 5.28
N ASP A 769 -34.10 -12.00 6.15
CA ASP A 769 -33.80 -13.45 6.19
C ASP A 769 -34.92 -14.25 6.89
N PHE A 770 -34.83 -15.57 6.84
CA PHE A 770 -35.56 -16.46 7.73
C PHE A 770 -34.83 -16.62 9.06
N TYR A 771 -35.53 -16.27 10.13
CA TYR A 771 -35.08 -16.43 11.51
C TYR A 771 -35.73 -17.66 12.12
N ASP A 772 -34.90 -18.63 12.52
CA ASP A 772 -35.28 -19.74 13.38
C ASP A 772 -35.16 -19.27 14.83
N LEU A 773 -36.28 -18.86 15.42
CA LEU A 773 -36.36 -18.29 16.77
C LEU A 773 -36.69 -19.39 17.78
N CYS A 774 -35.88 -19.51 18.83
CA CYS A 774 -35.89 -20.62 19.77
C CYS A 774 -36.07 -20.13 21.21
N LEU A 775 -37.18 -20.51 21.85
CA LEU A 775 -37.44 -20.24 23.26
C LEU A 775 -36.95 -21.40 24.14
N ARG A 776 -36.09 -21.09 25.11
CA ARG A 776 -35.77 -21.97 26.25
C ARG A 776 -36.39 -21.41 27.52
N ARG A 777 -37.15 -22.23 28.25
CA ARG A 777 -37.98 -21.79 29.37
C ARG A 777 -38.09 -22.81 30.50
N GLY A 778 -38.23 -22.32 31.72
CA GLY A 778 -38.45 -23.14 32.93
C GLY A 778 -39.92 -23.33 33.32
N SER A 779 -40.84 -22.70 32.61
CA SER A 779 -42.30 -22.76 32.76
C SER A 779 -42.93 -22.37 31.41
N GLY A 780 -44.26 -22.45 31.25
CA GLY A 780 -44.90 -22.22 29.95
C GLY A 780 -44.78 -20.78 29.44
N ALA A 781 -44.63 -20.66 28.11
CA ALA A 781 -44.51 -19.37 27.44
C ALA A 781 -44.86 -19.47 25.95
N SER A 782 -45.43 -18.42 25.38
CA SER A 782 -45.74 -18.33 23.95
C SER A 782 -45.20 -17.04 23.33
N LEU A 783 -44.67 -17.13 22.10
CA LEU A 783 -44.07 -16.02 21.34
C LEU A 783 -44.94 -15.68 20.13
N TYR A 784 -45.20 -14.38 19.96
CA TYR A 784 -46.01 -13.82 18.89
C TYR A 784 -45.24 -12.73 18.14
N PHE A 785 -45.51 -12.58 16.85
CA PHE A 785 -45.10 -11.44 16.01
C PHE A 785 -46.35 -10.75 15.48
N GLY A 786 -46.58 -9.50 15.90
CA GLY A 786 -47.91 -8.91 15.92
C GLY A 786 -48.91 -9.81 16.65
N ASP A 787 -50.07 -10.07 16.04
CA ASP A 787 -51.09 -11.00 16.55
C ASP A 787 -50.82 -12.48 16.22
N ALA A 788 -49.81 -12.80 15.39
CA ALA A 788 -49.56 -14.15 14.92
C ALA A 788 -48.68 -14.94 15.90
N ILE A 789 -49.17 -16.08 16.40
CA ILE A 789 -48.39 -16.99 17.24
C ILE A 789 -47.33 -17.72 16.42
N LEU A 790 -46.07 -17.65 16.86
CA LEU A 790 -44.92 -18.33 16.25
C LEU A 790 -44.50 -19.56 17.06
N ILE A 791 -44.59 -19.48 18.39
CA ILE A 791 -44.32 -20.58 19.31
C ILE A 791 -45.45 -20.65 20.32
N ASP A 792 -46.13 -21.80 20.40
CA ASP A 792 -47.12 -22.11 21.43
C ASP A 792 -46.60 -23.26 22.31
N ASP A 793 -46.46 -23.02 23.61
CA ASP A 793 -46.07 -24.02 24.59
C ASP A 793 -46.49 -23.59 26.01
N ASP A 794 -47.76 -23.23 26.12
CA ASP A 794 -48.35 -22.69 27.34
C ASP A 794 -48.68 -23.76 28.40
N GLY A 795 -47.73 -24.65 28.67
CA GLY A 795 -47.89 -25.80 29.56
C GLY A 795 -47.04 -25.76 30.84
N VAL A 796 -47.36 -26.64 31.80
CA VAL A 796 -46.47 -26.90 32.94
C VAL A 796 -45.36 -27.83 32.52
N HIS A 797 -44.16 -27.28 32.36
CA HIS A 797 -42.97 -28.03 32.01
C HIS A 797 -41.99 -28.10 33.18
N ILE A 798 -41.34 -29.24 33.34
CA ILE A 798 -40.08 -29.32 34.09
C ILE A 798 -39.04 -28.62 33.20
N PRO A 799 -38.10 -27.82 33.74
CA PRO A 799 -37.12 -27.12 32.92
C PRO A 799 -36.42 -28.06 31.92
N ALA A 800 -36.66 -27.82 30.64
CA ALA A 800 -36.11 -28.60 29.55
C ALA A 800 -34.80 -27.95 29.05
N ASP A 801 -33.83 -28.79 28.74
CA ASP A 801 -32.61 -28.33 28.07
C ASP A 801 -32.84 -28.07 26.56
N ASP A 802 -33.85 -28.73 25.98
CA ASP A 802 -34.25 -28.57 24.59
C ASP A 802 -35.11 -27.31 24.39
N PRO A 803 -34.70 -26.32 23.58
CA PRO A 803 -35.55 -25.20 23.21
C PRO A 803 -36.61 -25.64 22.20
N ILE A 804 -37.74 -24.91 22.17
CA ILE A 804 -38.75 -25.06 21.12
C ILE A 804 -38.62 -23.87 20.18
N CYS A 805 -38.59 -24.15 18.88
CA CYS A 805 -38.31 -23.16 17.85
C CYS A 805 -39.47 -22.98 16.88
N GLY A 806 -39.64 -21.76 16.37
CA GLY A 806 -40.53 -21.41 15.27
C GLY A 806 -39.78 -20.59 14.24
N ARG A 807 -40.06 -20.83 12.95
CA ARG A 807 -39.38 -20.18 11.82
C ARG A 807 -40.23 -19.07 11.22
N ILE A 808 -39.65 -17.89 11.02
CA ILE A 808 -40.34 -16.73 10.46
C ILE A 808 -39.46 -15.98 9.45
N GLY A 809 -40.00 -15.60 8.30
CA GLY A 809 -39.33 -14.71 7.35
C GLY A 809 -39.57 -13.25 7.74
N LEU A 810 -38.51 -12.49 7.98
CA LEU A 810 -38.57 -11.08 8.37
C LEU A 810 -37.79 -10.23 7.36
N LYS A 811 -38.34 -9.10 6.91
CA LYS A 811 -37.57 -8.07 6.19
C LYS A 811 -36.75 -7.24 7.17
N LYS A 812 -35.63 -6.66 6.71
CA LYS A 812 -34.84 -5.71 7.50
C LYS A 812 -35.71 -4.62 8.14
N GLY A 813 -35.52 -4.37 9.44
CA GLY A 813 -36.21 -3.33 10.22
C GLY A 813 -36.87 -3.86 11.49
N THR A 814 -37.68 -3.03 12.13
CA THR A 814 -38.39 -3.31 13.38
C THR A 814 -39.58 -4.25 13.18
N HIS A 815 -39.72 -5.25 14.06
CA HIS A 815 -40.89 -6.14 14.11
C HIS A 815 -41.47 -6.22 15.50
N ALA A 816 -42.77 -5.94 15.63
CA ALA A 816 -43.48 -5.99 16.90
C ALA A 816 -43.59 -7.43 17.39
N PHE A 817 -43.25 -7.67 18.65
CA PHE A 817 -43.33 -9.01 19.25
C PHE A 817 -43.93 -8.96 20.66
N ARG A 818 -44.54 -10.09 21.05
CA ARG A 818 -45.08 -10.31 22.40
C ARG A 818 -44.62 -11.66 22.92
N VAL A 819 -44.24 -11.72 24.20
CA VAL A 819 -44.06 -13.00 24.91
C VAL A 819 -44.96 -13.03 26.14
N GLU A 820 -45.85 -14.02 26.15
CA GLU A 820 -46.65 -14.38 27.32
C GLU A 820 -45.89 -15.45 28.11
N PHE A 821 -45.77 -15.29 29.42
CA PHE A 821 -45.05 -16.21 30.30
C PHE A 821 -45.78 -16.39 31.63
N PHE A 822 -45.93 -17.64 32.09
CA PHE A 822 -46.45 -17.93 33.43
C PHE A 822 -45.45 -18.75 34.26
N HIS A 823 -45.38 -18.44 35.55
CA HIS A 823 -44.62 -19.23 36.52
C HIS A 823 -45.48 -19.54 37.75
N ALA A 824 -45.87 -20.82 37.87
CA ALA A 824 -46.64 -21.30 39.01
C ALA A 824 -45.75 -21.47 40.26
N SER A 825 -44.74 -22.34 40.20
CA SER A 825 -43.75 -22.56 41.28
C SER A 825 -42.56 -23.38 40.79
N GLY A 826 -41.47 -23.43 41.58
CA GLY A 826 -40.25 -24.20 41.27
C GLY A 826 -39.20 -23.36 40.53
N PRO A 827 -38.33 -23.98 39.72
CA PRO A 827 -37.40 -23.24 38.88
C PRO A 827 -38.12 -22.51 37.72
N HIS A 828 -37.57 -21.37 37.31
CA HIS A 828 -38.03 -20.57 36.16
C HIS A 828 -36.84 -20.05 35.36
N GLY A 829 -37.10 -19.64 34.13
CA GLY A 829 -36.15 -19.02 33.21
C GLY A 829 -36.86 -18.75 31.88
N LEU A 830 -36.33 -17.82 31.10
CA LEU A 830 -36.85 -17.43 29.78
C LEU A 830 -35.68 -16.86 28.96
N MET A 831 -35.35 -17.52 27.85
CA MET A 831 -34.26 -17.16 26.95
C MET A 831 -34.72 -17.27 25.50
N LEU A 832 -34.50 -16.23 24.70
CA LEU A 832 -34.72 -16.23 23.25
C LEU A 832 -33.39 -16.30 22.49
N ARG A 833 -33.23 -17.35 21.68
CA ARG A 833 -32.10 -17.56 20.75
C ARG A 833 -32.57 -17.46 19.31
N ALA A 834 -31.64 -17.20 18.39
CA ALA A 834 -31.91 -17.11 16.97
C ALA A 834 -30.78 -17.68 16.11
N THR A 835 -31.15 -18.33 15.01
CA THR A 835 -30.29 -18.56 13.84
C THR A 835 -30.91 -17.82 12.65
N GLY A 836 -30.08 -17.16 11.83
CA GLY A 836 -30.54 -16.37 10.68
C GLY A 836 -29.97 -14.94 10.67
N GLY A 837 -29.88 -14.35 9.49
CA GLY A 837 -29.17 -13.09 9.27
C GLY A 837 -27.69 -13.22 9.68
N PRO A 838 -27.18 -12.35 10.58
CA PRO A 838 -25.81 -12.45 11.07
C PRO A 838 -25.61 -13.45 12.24
N LEU A 839 -26.66 -14.18 12.68
CA LEU A 839 -26.61 -15.01 13.90
C LEU A 839 -26.52 -16.52 13.59
N ASP A 840 -25.61 -17.21 14.28
CA ASP A 840 -25.37 -18.67 14.18
C ASP A 840 -25.71 -19.37 15.51
N ASP A 841 -27.01 -19.55 15.78
CA ASP A 841 -27.57 -20.11 17.04
C ASP A 841 -27.08 -19.37 18.30
N GLU A 842 -27.27 -18.05 18.33
CA GLU A 842 -26.86 -17.19 19.46
C GLU A 842 -28.06 -16.68 20.27
N LEU A 843 -27.81 -16.11 21.46
CA LEU A 843 -28.82 -15.32 22.16
C LEU A 843 -29.10 -14.05 21.35
N LEU A 844 -30.36 -13.63 21.29
CA LEU A 844 -30.70 -12.40 20.58
C LEU A 844 -29.98 -11.19 21.21
N PRO A 845 -29.25 -10.34 20.45
CA PRO A 845 -28.47 -9.26 21.02
C PRO A 845 -29.31 -8.20 21.75
N ASP A 846 -28.81 -7.68 22.89
CA ASP A 846 -29.44 -6.59 23.65
C ASP A 846 -29.81 -5.37 22.78
N ALA A 847 -29.00 -5.07 21.76
CA ALA A 847 -29.22 -3.95 20.87
C ALA A 847 -30.39 -4.12 19.89
N TRP A 848 -30.91 -5.34 19.70
CA TRP A 848 -32.08 -5.59 18.84
C TRP A 848 -33.39 -5.39 19.60
N TYR A 849 -33.37 -5.47 20.94
CA TYR A 849 -34.54 -5.27 21.78
C TYR A 849 -34.85 -3.78 21.92
N LEU A 850 -36.01 -3.37 21.40
CA LEU A 850 -36.48 -2.00 21.40
C LEU A 850 -37.87 -1.89 22.02
N ARG A 851 -38.15 -0.77 22.69
CA ARG A 851 -39.48 -0.40 23.17
C ARG A 851 -39.86 0.98 22.68
N PRO A 852 -41.15 1.28 22.52
CA PRO A 852 -41.59 2.64 22.23
C PRO A 852 -41.07 3.63 23.29
N VAL A 853 -40.81 4.85 22.85
CA VAL A 853 -40.76 6.01 23.73
C VAL A 853 -42.19 6.50 23.90
N GLU A 854 -42.66 6.71 25.12
CA GLU A 854 -43.92 7.43 25.35
C GLU A 854 -43.76 8.84 24.77
N CYS A 855 -44.48 9.10 23.68
CA CYS A 855 -44.40 10.36 22.97
C CYS A 855 -45.25 11.39 23.72
N ILE A 856 -44.63 12.17 24.60
CA ILE A 856 -45.34 13.24 25.34
C ILE A 856 -45.98 14.29 24.43
N ALA A 857 -45.60 14.33 23.15
CA ALA A 857 -46.14 15.23 22.13
C ALA A 857 -47.37 14.65 21.37
N ASP A 858 -47.64 13.36 21.47
CA ASP A 858 -48.89 12.69 21.05
C ASP A 858 -49.81 12.68 22.28
N PHE A 859 -50.34 13.86 22.58
CA PHE A 859 -51.05 14.16 23.83
C PHE A 859 -52.42 13.47 23.88
N ASP A 860 -53.02 13.17 22.73
CA ASP A 860 -54.31 12.45 22.65
C ASP A 860 -54.17 10.94 22.40
N ASN A 861 -52.94 10.45 22.20
CA ASN A 861 -52.59 9.06 21.87
C ASN A 861 -53.25 8.57 20.57
N SER A 862 -53.34 9.44 19.56
CA SER A 862 -53.83 9.09 18.22
C SER A 862 -52.79 8.37 17.36
N GLY A 863 -51.52 8.35 17.76
CA GLY A 863 -50.39 7.80 16.99
C GLY A 863 -49.77 8.81 16.03
N PHE A 864 -50.15 10.09 16.11
CA PHE A 864 -49.61 11.18 15.29
C PHE A 864 -49.36 12.39 16.18
N VAL A 865 -48.25 13.10 15.94
CA VAL A 865 -47.98 14.40 16.59
C VAL A 865 -48.48 15.50 15.66
N ASP A 866 -49.64 16.10 15.95
CA ASP A 866 -50.22 17.16 15.14
C ASP A 866 -50.85 18.33 15.94
N LEU A 867 -51.49 19.27 15.23
CA LEU A 867 -52.00 20.49 15.84
C LEU A 867 -53.05 20.23 16.93
N ASP A 868 -53.79 19.13 16.86
CA ASP A 868 -54.80 18.80 17.86
C ASP A 868 -54.15 18.41 19.20
N ASP A 869 -53.00 17.74 19.23
CA ASP A 869 -52.19 17.50 20.44
C ASP A 869 -51.75 18.80 21.10
N TYR A 870 -51.19 19.71 20.29
CA TYR A 870 -50.71 21.00 20.79
C TYR A 870 -51.86 21.81 21.39
N ILE A 871 -53.04 21.77 20.78
CA ILE A 871 -54.25 22.43 21.30
C ILE A 871 -54.70 21.78 22.61
N LEU A 872 -54.68 20.45 22.71
CA LEU A 872 -55.11 19.70 23.90
C LEU A 872 -54.13 19.88 25.07
N PHE A 873 -52.81 19.82 24.83
CA PHE A 873 -51.80 20.12 25.84
C PHE A 873 -51.93 21.57 26.35
N VAL A 874 -52.02 22.56 25.45
CA VAL A 874 -52.20 23.97 25.86
C VAL A 874 -53.48 24.14 26.69
N ALA A 875 -54.56 23.45 26.36
CA ALA A 875 -55.80 23.49 27.14
C ALA A 875 -55.65 22.82 28.52
N ALA A 876 -54.95 21.69 28.62
CA ALA A 876 -54.65 21.03 29.89
C ALA A 876 -53.72 21.89 30.77
N PHE A 877 -52.70 22.47 30.15
CA PHE A 877 -51.74 23.38 30.77
C PHE A 877 -52.40 24.64 31.35
N GLU A 878 -53.26 25.32 30.57
CA GLU A 878 -54.02 26.49 31.04
C GLU A 878 -55.01 26.14 32.18
N LEU A 879 -55.46 24.88 32.26
CA LEU A 879 -56.31 24.39 33.35
C LEU A 879 -55.53 23.92 34.59
N GLY A 880 -54.21 23.68 34.46
CA GLY A 880 -53.35 23.18 35.53
C GLY A 880 -53.79 21.81 36.05
N VAL A 881 -54.16 20.90 35.14
CA VAL A 881 -54.56 19.52 35.46
C VAL A 881 -53.36 18.57 35.39
N ASP A 882 -53.40 17.49 36.18
CA ASP A 882 -52.29 16.54 36.35
C ASP A 882 -51.80 15.95 35.00
N GLU A 883 -52.64 15.89 33.97
CA GLU A 883 -52.26 15.44 32.62
C GLU A 883 -51.26 16.37 31.90
N ALA A 884 -51.02 17.59 32.38
CA ALA A 884 -50.05 18.54 31.82
C ALA A 884 -48.69 18.58 32.54
N ASP A 885 -48.51 17.77 33.59
CA ASP A 885 -47.24 17.54 34.32
C ASP A 885 -46.41 16.49 33.55
N VAL A 886 -45.92 16.89 32.37
CA VAL A 886 -45.23 16.00 31.40
C VAL A 886 -43.79 15.70 31.79
N ASP A 887 -43.18 16.48 32.70
CA ASP A 887 -41.87 16.16 33.29
C ASP A 887 -41.98 15.30 34.57
N GLY A 888 -43.19 15.18 35.14
CA GLY A 888 -43.49 14.36 36.31
C GLY A 888 -42.98 14.95 37.63
N SER A 889 -42.73 16.26 37.69
CA SER A 889 -42.27 16.97 38.89
C SER A 889 -43.33 17.07 40.00
N GLY A 890 -44.60 16.87 39.67
CA GLY A 890 -45.74 17.06 40.56
C GLY A 890 -46.33 18.48 40.50
N PHE A 891 -45.95 19.29 39.51
CA PHE A 891 -46.38 20.68 39.35
C PHE A 891 -46.44 21.06 37.87
N VAL A 892 -47.63 21.43 37.37
CA VAL A 892 -47.77 22.00 36.02
C VAL A 892 -47.17 23.42 35.99
N ASP A 893 -45.98 23.59 35.40
CA ASP A 893 -45.33 24.90 35.25
C ASP A 893 -44.58 25.12 33.92
N THR A 894 -43.84 26.23 33.78
CA THR A 894 -43.21 26.58 32.49
C THR A 894 -42.22 25.55 31.99
N ASP A 895 -41.64 24.73 32.86
CA ASP A 895 -40.68 23.70 32.46
C ASP A 895 -41.40 22.55 31.70
N ASP A 896 -42.64 22.19 32.07
CA ASP A 896 -43.52 21.28 31.29
C ASP A 896 -43.81 21.83 29.89
N PHE A 897 -44.14 23.12 29.82
CA PHE A 897 -44.49 23.77 28.56
C PHE A 897 -43.31 23.79 27.59
N ASP A 898 -42.11 24.16 28.08
CA ASP A 898 -40.89 24.13 27.28
C ASP A 898 -40.50 22.70 26.88
N TYR A 899 -40.75 21.70 27.75
CA TYR A 899 -40.49 20.28 27.47
C TYR A 899 -41.43 19.71 26.40
N PHE A 900 -42.75 19.95 26.52
CA PHE A 900 -43.74 19.57 25.52
C PHE A 900 -43.50 20.24 24.17
N VAL A 901 -43.32 21.57 24.13
CA VAL A 901 -43.08 22.31 22.88
C VAL A 901 -41.84 21.79 22.16
N CYS A 902 -40.77 21.48 22.90
CA CYS A 902 -39.55 20.92 22.34
C CYS A 902 -39.74 19.51 21.77
N ALA A 903 -40.50 18.64 22.45
CA ALA A 903 -40.86 17.33 21.93
C ALA A 903 -41.78 17.42 20.70
N PHE A 904 -42.71 18.37 20.70
CA PHE A 904 -43.65 18.64 19.62
C PHE A 904 -42.95 19.12 18.34
N GLU A 905 -42.04 20.09 18.45
CA GLU A 905 -41.24 20.57 17.31
C GLU A 905 -40.30 19.50 16.72
N ARG A 906 -40.00 18.44 17.47
CA ARG A 906 -39.07 17.37 17.08
C ARG A 906 -39.73 16.04 16.74
N GLY A 907 -41.02 15.87 17.01
CA GLY A 907 -41.75 14.64 16.75
C GLY A 907 -41.46 13.51 17.74
N CYS A 908 -41.35 13.85 19.04
CA CYS A 908 -41.59 13.02 20.26
C CYS A 908 -40.57 13.21 21.39
N ASN A 909 -39.34 13.70 21.14
CA ASN A 909 -38.31 13.80 22.18
C ASN A 909 -37.50 15.12 22.17
N CYS A 910 -37.16 15.62 23.38
CA CYS A 910 -36.33 16.80 23.60
C CYS A 910 -34.88 16.50 24.06
N GLN A 911 -34.57 15.27 24.53
CA GLN A 911 -33.25 14.84 25.04
C GLN A 911 -32.35 14.23 23.97
#